data_AF-A0A6A6VXJ2-F1
#
_entry.id   AF-A0A6A6VXJ2-F1
#
_cell.length_a   1.000
_cell.length_b   1.000
_cell.length_c   1.000
_cell.angle_alpha   90.00
_cell.angle_beta   90.00
_cell.angle_gamma   90.00
#
_symmetry.space_group_name_H-M   'P 1'
#
loop_
_entity.id
_entity.type
_entity.pdbx_description
1 polymer ?
#
loop_
_entity_poly.entity_id
_entity_poly.type
_entity_poly.pdbx_seq_one_letter_code
_entity_poly.pdbx_strand_id
1 'polypeptide(L)'
;MEEPHRPRARSRNSSPHLSPELYDPVHAMELDDYARTPPSTHSRRGRSVSPHDSYFPPAGSSRSGEAHYRTISETSGADDKQPRKSMQTPSLYSLGRFRTDVDTERLVERRAREIAVWKVTPFLMVLLFFLGVLGAIAHHIFYMKLNGKPADNQLWMVRYGTALAFFTKATLVGSVILSYRQRIWQTFRKKAMTMGAIDGLFAATEDPTMFIKWEMIRNAKLAVLMAVASWLIPIAALLSPASLTTDITQSVINATCTSAPAIDFGLEGIYDFRNDSQKGFRSLIFYNSTDLKQKTEGWFDYFDQPSKDTKRLVNTAIYLKRPVQPDNSLNTHCEAGWNCTYTVHLIGPGYKCDELASGEDADNEKLVDAGSPFNMSLLAPKGNNIYVSDVDTADYVRTQSNGTYLDPVPTDLGVLKAEPVIWIGYAVNTSEPYPDDSPYRKKWKTVHVPKIFRCEHYVTDYTVNLTYAEGNQHSNVTNHDYLYPIINTTITRDPEETQEYMIGPESEFVRPTEDVKTYKLISTYHAIGYLLRVFLRGTIMVNENYPLTQSDISETKMINVTTNYPVDALMKTMVDTYDDMLISLLSENLGVVTSESVSCQKSKHENVYFYQQESLWIGYAIVILVTLAAMLIGFYSMWRNGVASDTLFSRILVTCRNPTLDRLSVGACLGSDPFPAELSRTKLRFGVLVEESEAEDSRFERLFDKVEHVSFGTMGETTEIRKGNTYAGLKRWRRDYRAIEEENHLLQIDGEQDDDEFYPAMEKL
;
A
#
# COMPACT_ATOMS: atom_id res chain seq x y z
N MET A 1 22.71 -84.91 -32.99
CA MET A 1 22.13 -83.69 -33.59
C MET A 1 22.43 -82.53 -32.65
N GLU A 2 23.22 -81.53 -33.00
CA GLU A 2 24.27 -81.46 -34.03
C GLU A 2 25.21 -80.31 -33.62
N GLU A 3 26.51 -80.49 -33.84
CA GLU A 3 27.55 -79.45 -33.68
C GLU A 3 27.58 -78.55 -34.94
N PRO A 4 28.51 -77.57 -35.14
CA PRO A 4 29.48 -76.98 -34.21
C PRO A 4 29.58 -75.42 -34.29
N HIS A 5 30.36 -74.78 -33.40
CA HIS A 5 31.64 -74.10 -33.76
C HIS A 5 32.23 -73.17 -32.67
N ARG A 6 33.54 -73.31 -32.51
CA ARG A 6 34.51 -72.47 -31.75
C ARG A 6 35.39 -71.72 -32.80
N PRO A 7 36.11 -70.61 -32.50
CA PRO A 7 37.27 -70.66 -31.59
C PRO A 7 37.69 -69.40 -30.79
N ARG A 8 38.25 -69.70 -29.60
CA ARG A 8 39.52 -69.21 -28.99
C ARG A 8 40.22 -67.94 -29.50
N ALA A 9 40.67 -67.12 -28.53
CA ALA A 9 42.06 -66.63 -28.44
C ALA A 9 42.52 -66.57 -26.96
N ARG A 10 43.84 -66.67 -26.72
CA ARG A 10 44.52 -66.62 -25.41
C ARG A 10 45.78 -65.76 -25.57
N SER A 11 46.09 -64.89 -24.61
CA SER A 11 47.48 -64.61 -24.23
C SER A 11 47.58 -64.02 -22.82
N ARG A 12 48.56 -64.52 -22.05
CA ARG A 12 49.06 -63.87 -20.83
C ARG A 12 50.11 -62.83 -21.23
N ASN A 13 50.31 -61.77 -20.45
CA ASN A 13 51.57 -61.56 -19.71
C ASN A 13 51.57 -60.29 -18.81
N SER A 14 52.32 -60.41 -17.71
CA SER A 14 53.04 -59.35 -16.96
C SER A 14 52.33 -58.04 -16.56
N SER A 15 52.07 -57.89 -15.27
CA SER A 15 52.32 -56.63 -14.53
C SER A 15 53.83 -56.29 -14.56
N PRO A 16 54.28 -55.03 -14.33
CA PRO A 16 54.27 -54.47 -12.97
C PRO A 16 54.10 -52.94 -12.83
N HIS A 17 53.77 -52.50 -11.59
CA HIS A 17 53.92 -51.13 -11.04
C HIS A 17 53.16 -49.96 -11.74
N LEU A 18 52.85 -48.83 -11.09
CA LEU A 18 52.55 -48.52 -9.68
C LEU A 18 51.97 -47.10 -9.65
N SER A 19 50.69 -46.92 -9.31
CA SER A 19 50.06 -45.66 -8.83
C SER A 19 48.55 -45.89 -8.66
N PRO A 20 47.94 -45.65 -7.50
CA PRO A 20 46.49 -45.52 -7.39
C PRO A 20 46.09 -44.13 -7.87
N GLU A 21 45.67 -44.01 -9.12
CA GLU A 21 45.01 -42.80 -9.61
C GLU A 21 43.70 -42.53 -8.87
N LEU A 22 43.37 -41.25 -8.76
CA LEU A 22 42.21 -40.73 -8.07
C LEU A 22 40.92 -41.16 -8.80
N TYR A 23 39.91 -41.60 -8.06
CA TYR A 23 38.61 -41.98 -8.64
C TYR A 23 37.84 -40.74 -9.12
N ASP A 24 37.78 -40.55 -10.43
CA ASP A 24 37.02 -39.49 -11.10
C ASP A 24 35.64 -40.03 -11.59
N PRO A 25 34.51 -39.55 -11.05
CA PRO A 25 33.18 -40.06 -11.40
C PRO A 25 32.54 -39.29 -12.57
N VAL A 26 33.22 -39.19 -13.73
CA VAL A 26 32.57 -38.77 -14.98
C VAL A 26 32.02 -40.00 -15.72
N HIS A 27 30.89 -40.51 -15.23
CA HIS A 27 30.01 -41.37 -16.03
C HIS A 27 28.73 -40.63 -16.36
N ALA A 28 28.66 -40.11 -17.59
CA ALA A 28 27.41 -39.62 -18.15
C ALA A 28 26.42 -40.79 -18.26
N MET A 29 25.26 -40.66 -17.62
CA MET A 29 24.11 -41.52 -17.87
C MET A 29 23.38 -41.01 -19.12
N GLU A 30 23.32 -41.82 -20.17
CA GLU A 30 22.40 -41.62 -21.29
C GLU A 30 20.96 -41.61 -20.76
N LEU A 31 20.23 -40.54 -21.05
CA LEU A 31 18.79 -40.43 -20.82
C LEU A 31 18.08 -40.69 -22.14
N ASP A 32 17.80 -41.96 -22.38
CA ASP A 32 17.14 -42.45 -23.59
C ASP A 32 15.66 -42.03 -23.65
N ASP A 33 15.18 -41.84 -24.88
CA ASP A 33 13.91 -41.21 -25.21
C ASP A 33 12.66 -41.97 -24.68
N TYR A 34 11.74 -41.28 -24.00
CA TYR A 34 10.41 -41.83 -23.68
C TYR A 34 9.26 -40.82 -23.86
N ALA A 35 9.18 -40.22 -25.05
CA ALA A 35 7.96 -39.57 -25.50
C ALA A 35 6.83 -40.60 -25.74
N ARG A 36 5.76 -40.56 -24.93
CA ARG A 36 4.49 -41.26 -25.23
C ARG A 36 3.26 -40.39 -25.02
N THR A 37 2.66 -40.01 -26.14
CA THR A 37 1.28 -39.51 -26.25
C THR A 37 0.25 -40.59 -25.89
N PRO A 38 -0.86 -40.27 -25.18
CA PRO A 38 -2.03 -41.13 -25.10
C PRO A 38 -3.00 -40.90 -26.28
N PRO A 39 -3.67 -41.95 -26.82
CA PRO A 39 -4.56 -41.84 -27.97
C PRO A 39 -6.04 -41.58 -27.61
N SER A 40 -6.80 -41.13 -28.61
CA SER A 40 -8.25 -40.86 -28.58
C SER A 40 -9.14 -42.09 -28.82
N THR A 41 -10.37 -42.11 -28.27
CA THR A 41 -11.65 -42.67 -28.82
C THR A 41 -12.70 -42.81 -27.68
N HIS A 42 -14.04 -42.80 -27.85
CA HIS A 42 -14.93 -42.10 -28.80
C HIS A 42 -16.41 -42.12 -28.28
N SER A 43 -17.13 -40.98 -28.33
CA SER A 43 -18.62 -40.87 -28.21
C SER A 43 -19.26 -41.19 -26.83
N ARG A 44 -20.47 -40.72 -26.44
CA ARG A 44 -21.58 -40.08 -27.18
C ARG A 44 -22.55 -39.37 -26.18
N ARG A 45 -23.10 -38.19 -26.53
CA ARG A 45 -24.29 -37.49 -25.91
C ARG A 45 -24.23 -37.22 -24.38
N GLY A 46 -24.61 -36.07 -23.83
CA GLY A 46 -25.35 -34.94 -24.40
C GLY A 46 -26.58 -34.60 -23.54
N ARG A 47 -26.39 -33.84 -22.45
CA ARG A 47 -27.44 -33.08 -21.73
C ARG A 47 -26.79 -32.18 -20.66
N SER A 48 -26.97 -30.88 -20.79
CA SER A 48 -26.73 -29.88 -19.73
C SER A 48 -28.03 -29.11 -19.53
N VAL A 49 -28.50 -29.03 -18.29
CA VAL A 49 -29.70 -28.26 -17.92
C VAL A 49 -29.26 -27.10 -17.05
N SER A 50 -29.68 -25.90 -17.41
CA SER A 50 -29.63 -24.70 -16.59
C SER A 50 -31.05 -24.13 -16.49
N PRO A 51 -31.49 -23.64 -15.32
CA PRO A 51 -32.73 -22.89 -15.21
C PRO A 51 -32.48 -21.37 -15.27
N HIS A 52 -33.27 -20.69 -16.10
CA HIS A 52 -34.03 -19.44 -15.84
C HIS A 52 -33.34 -18.20 -15.19
N ASP A 53 -33.61 -16.95 -15.60
CA ASP A 53 -34.66 -16.49 -16.53
C ASP A 53 -34.44 -15.08 -17.13
N SER A 54 -35.35 -14.73 -18.05
CA SER A 54 -35.67 -13.39 -18.58
C SER A 54 -34.77 -12.77 -19.68
N TYR A 55 -35.40 -12.50 -20.82
CA TYR A 55 -34.84 -11.85 -22.01
C TYR A 55 -35.87 -10.86 -22.57
N PHE A 56 -35.41 -9.71 -23.09
CA PHE A 56 -36.15 -8.88 -24.04
C PHE A 56 -35.18 -8.28 -25.05
N PRO A 57 -35.26 -8.63 -26.35
CA PRO A 57 -34.53 -7.97 -27.43
C PRO A 57 -35.47 -7.21 -28.41
N PRO A 58 -34.94 -6.35 -29.30
CA PRO A 58 -35.74 -5.45 -30.14
C PRO A 58 -35.97 -5.89 -31.61
N ALA A 59 -37.05 -5.34 -32.20
CA ALA A 59 -37.29 -4.93 -33.60
C ALA A 59 -36.92 -5.81 -34.83
N GLY A 60 -37.89 -6.03 -35.75
CA GLY A 60 -37.58 -6.36 -37.16
C GLY A 60 -38.69 -6.94 -38.08
N SER A 61 -39.63 -6.10 -38.58
CA SER A 61 -40.45 -6.25 -39.84
C SER A 61 -41.13 -7.60 -40.23
N SER A 62 -42.42 -7.69 -40.56
CA SER A 62 -43.02 -7.06 -41.76
C SER A 62 -44.53 -7.38 -42.00
N ARG A 63 -45.24 -6.39 -42.57
CA ARG A 63 -46.47 -6.40 -43.43
C ARG A 63 -47.80 -7.11 -43.07
N SER A 64 -48.86 -6.27 -43.18
CA SER A 64 -50.23 -6.47 -43.74
C SER A 64 -51.36 -7.02 -42.85
N GLY A 65 -52.55 -6.40 -42.99
CA GLY A 65 -53.82 -6.81 -42.36
C GLY A 65 -54.68 -5.65 -41.82
N GLU A 66 -55.81 -5.36 -42.47
CA GLU A 66 -56.84 -4.34 -42.18
C GLU A 66 -57.39 -4.41 -40.72
N ALA A 67 -57.99 -3.39 -40.08
CA ALA A 67 -59.15 -2.60 -40.54
C ALA A 67 -59.55 -1.42 -39.59
N HIS A 68 -60.17 -0.36 -40.17
CA HIS A 68 -61.25 0.52 -39.64
C HIS A 68 -61.09 1.33 -38.30
N TYR A 69 -61.68 2.53 -38.10
CA TYR A 69 -62.60 3.37 -38.92
C TYR A 69 -62.52 4.91 -38.63
N ARG A 70 -62.56 5.72 -39.70
CA ARG A 70 -63.01 7.14 -39.91
C ARG A 70 -62.92 8.26 -38.85
N THR A 71 -62.36 9.38 -39.32
CA THR A 71 -62.79 10.79 -39.10
C THR A 71 -63.95 11.21 -40.03
N ILE A 72 -64.71 12.28 -39.69
CA ILE A 72 -65.54 13.10 -40.61
C ILE A 72 -65.51 14.58 -40.18
N SER A 73 -65.54 15.50 -41.15
CA SER A 73 -65.67 16.96 -41.01
C SER A 73 -66.84 17.52 -41.84
N GLU A 74 -67.48 18.58 -41.31
CA GLU A 74 -68.12 19.74 -41.98
C GLU A 74 -69.14 19.68 -43.15
N THR A 75 -70.10 20.63 -43.07
CA THR A 75 -70.82 21.43 -44.10
C THR A 75 -72.14 20.98 -44.80
N SER A 76 -73.17 21.84 -44.63
CA SER A 76 -74.28 22.27 -45.53
C SER A 76 -75.28 21.27 -46.17
N GLY A 77 -76.59 21.56 -46.34
CA GLY A 77 -77.43 22.74 -45.96
C GLY A 77 -78.86 22.69 -46.61
N ALA A 78 -79.76 23.62 -46.20
CA ALA A 78 -81.13 23.92 -46.74
C ALA A 78 -82.22 22.80 -46.65
N ASP A 79 -83.54 23.01 -46.52
CA ASP A 79 -84.47 24.14 -46.20
C ASP A 79 -85.89 23.53 -45.98
N ASP A 80 -86.98 24.15 -45.48
CA ASP A 80 -87.34 25.43 -44.84
C ASP A 80 -88.67 25.22 -44.03
N LYS A 81 -88.92 26.02 -42.98
CA LYS A 81 -90.20 26.74 -42.70
C LYS A 81 -90.19 27.54 -41.39
N GLN A 82 -90.34 28.85 -41.54
CA GLN A 82 -90.50 29.93 -40.53
C GLN A 82 -91.92 30.03 -39.91
N PRO A 83 -92.28 31.02 -39.03
CA PRO A 83 -91.47 31.98 -38.23
C PRO A 83 -91.98 32.27 -36.77
N ARG A 84 -91.13 32.87 -35.90
CA ARG A 84 -91.30 34.25 -35.32
C ARG A 84 -90.49 34.51 -34.03
N LYS A 85 -89.78 35.66 -34.02
CA LYS A 85 -89.47 36.61 -32.92
C LYS A 85 -88.87 36.04 -31.60
N SER A 86 -87.87 36.67 -30.95
CA SER A 86 -87.47 38.08 -30.96
C SER A 86 -85.96 38.27 -30.69
N MET A 87 -85.51 39.50 -30.89
CA MET A 87 -84.13 40.00 -30.78
C MET A 87 -83.79 40.42 -29.35
N GLN A 88 -82.68 39.92 -28.79
CA GLN A 88 -81.96 40.55 -27.68
C GLN A 88 -80.50 40.07 -27.63
N THR A 89 -79.56 41.01 -27.63
CA THR A 89 -78.12 40.77 -27.47
C THR A 89 -77.78 40.53 -25.98
N PRO A 90 -77.08 39.45 -25.61
CA PRO A 90 -76.69 39.22 -24.22
C PRO A 90 -75.47 40.06 -23.84
N SER A 91 -75.58 40.81 -22.74
CA SER A 91 -74.49 41.59 -22.15
C SER A 91 -73.53 40.71 -21.33
N LEU A 92 -72.26 41.15 -21.26
CA LEU A 92 -71.12 40.44 -20.69
C LEU A 92 -71.05 40.42 -19.15
N TYR A 93 -72.03 39.84 -18.45
CA TYR A 93 -71.86 39.47 -17.03
C TYR A 93 -72.62 38.19 -16.64
N SER A 94 -72.03 37.03 -16.90
CA SER A 94 -72.45 35.76 -16.29
C SER A 94 -71.29 34.75 -16.21
N LEU A 95 -70.43 34.93 -15.21
CA LEU A 95 -69.75 33.78 -14.60
C LEU A 95 -70.81 33.06 -13.76
N GLY A 96 -71.24 31.89 -14.20
CA GLY A 96 -72.32 31.14 -13.55
C GLY A 96 -72.02 30.86 -12.07
N ARG A 97 -73.05 30.92 -11.23
CA ARG A 97 -72.96 30.46 -9.84
C ARG A 97 -72.65 28.96 -9.83
N PHE A 98 -71.39 28.61 -9.62
CA PHE A 98 -71.03 27.28 -9.17
C PHE A 98 -71.67 27.02 -7.81
N ARG A 99 -72.16 25.80 -7.59
CA ARG A 99 -72.73 25.38 -6.31
C ARG A 99 -71.61 25.31 -5.28
N THR A 100 -71.61 26.22 -4.31
CA THR A 100 -70.77 26.10 -3.12
C THR A 100 -71.27 24.94 -2.27
N ASP A 101 -70.33 24.20 -1.70
CA ASP A 101 -70.63 23.13 -0.76
C ASP A 101 -70.52 23.66 0.68
N VAL A 102 -71.39 23.19 1.57
CA VAL A 102 -71.50 23.72 2.95
C VAL A 102 -70.18 23.53 3.70
N ASP A 103 -69.47 22.42 3.44
CA ASP A 103 -68.15 22.18 4.02
C ASP A 103 -67.06 23.07 3.40
N THR A 104 -67.20 23.51 2.14
CA THR A 104 -66.28 24.53 1.58
C THR A 104 -66.45 25.89 2.24
N GLU A 105 -67.67 26.29 2.58
CA GLU A 105 -67.94 27.54 3.32
C GLU A 105 -67.40 27.46 4.76
N ARG A 106 -67.64 26.35 5.47
CA ARG A 106 -67.04 26.08 6.80
C ARG A 106 -65.50 26.07 6.76
N LEU A 107 -64.89 25.55 5.71
CA LEU A 107 -63.43 25.56 5.52
C LEU A 107 -62.87 26.96 5.19
N VAL A 108 -63.68 27.86 4.64
CA VAL A 108 -63.33 29.28 4.48
C VAL A 108 -63.40 29.99 5.83
N GLU A 109 -64.45 29.76 6.61
CA GLU A 109 -64.57 30.33 7.97
C GLU A 109 -63.46 29.85 8.92
N ARG A 110 -63.12 28.55 8.91
CA ARG A 110 -62.01 28.01 9.71
C ARG A 110 -60.67 28.61 9.28
N ARG A 111 -60.36 28.66 7.98
CA ARG A 111 -59.10 29.25 7.49
C ARG A 111 -59.00 30.75 7.75
N ALA A 112 -60.12 31.47 7.84
CA ALA A 112 -60.12 32.88 8.23
C ALA A 112 -59.72 33.11 9.71
N ARG A 113 -59.73 32.08 10.57
CA ARG A 113 -59.23 32.14 11.96
C ARG A 113 -57.72 31.84 12.08
N GLU A 114 -57.14 31.11 11.14
CA GLU A 114 -55.75 30.64 11.24
C GLU A 114 -54.74 31.69 10.73
N ILE A 115 -54.09 32.38 11.67
CA ILE A 115 -52.95 33.26 11.35
C ILE A 115 -51.76 32.37 10.93
N ALA A 116 -51.13 32.68 9.80
CA ALA A 116 -49.96 31.94 9.32
C ALA A 116 -48.79 32.02 10.32
N VAL A 117 -48.49 30.92 11.02
CA VAL A 117 -47.37 30.81 11.97
C VAL A 117 -46.07 30.47 11.23
N TRP A 118 -45.10 31.38 11.20
CA TRP A 118 -43.87 31.20 10.39
C TRP A 118 -42.78 30.37 11.10
N LYS A 119 -43.09 29.60 12.14
CA LYS A 119 -42.07 28.94 12.99
C LYS A 119 -41.36 27.76 12.30
N VAL A 120 -42.04 27.04 11.40
CA VAL A 120 -41.54 25.77 10.83
C VAL A 120 -40.41 25.97 9.81
N THR A 121 -40.60 26.82 8.79
CA THR A 121 -39.62 27.05 7.72
C THR A 121 -38.25 27.54 8.19
N PRO A 122 -38.13 28.56 9.09
CA PRO A 122 -36.83 29.05 9.53
C PRO A 122 -36.16 28.05 10.49
N PHE A 123 -36.94 27.31 11.29
CA PHE A 123 -36.41 26.20 12.09
C PHE A 123 -35.78 25.13 11.19
N LEU A 124 -36.44 24.72 10.11
CA LEU A 124 -35.88 23.75 9.15
C LEU A 124 -34.63 24.28 8.43
N MET A 125 -34.61 25.55 8.03
CA MET A 125 -33.42 26.18 7.41
C MET A 125 -32.19 26.10 8.34
N VAL A 126 -32.39 26.44 9.62
CA VAL A 126 -31.35 26.45 10.66
C VAL A 126 -30.94 25.04 11.05
N LEU A 127 -31.90 24.12 11.24
CA LEU A 127 -31.65 22.71 11.54
C LEU A 127 -30.80 22.04 10.46
N LEU A 128 -31.18 22.20 9.19
CA LEU A 128 -30.43 21.64 8.06
C LEU A 128 -29.02 22.23 7.94
N PHE A 129 -28.85 23.53 8.23
CA PHE A 129 -27.52 24.15 8.28
C PHE A 129 -26.64 23.52 9.38
N PHE A 130 -27.15 23.40 10.61
CA PHE A 130 -26.41 22.81 11.73
C PHE A 130 -26.11 21.32 11.52
N LEU A 131 -27.05 20.54 10.98
CA LEU A 131 -26.81 19.13 10.64
C LEU A 131 -25.70 18.98 9.59
N GLY A 132 -25.62 19.90 8.61
CA GLY A 132 -24.51 19.96 7.66
C GLY A 132 -23.17 20.22 8.33
N VAL A 133 -23.08 21.25 9.18
CA VAL A 133 -21.85 21.57 9.93
C VAL A 133 -21.41 20.41 10.83
N LEU A 134 -22.35 19.77 11.53
CA LEU A 134 -22.07 18.58 12.36
C LEU A 134 -21.59 17.40 11.51
N GLY A 135 -22.16 17.20 10.31
CA GLY A 135 -21.71 16.18 9.35
C GLY A 135 -20.26 16.40 8.90
N ALA A 136 -19.87 17.65 8.61
CA ALA A 136 -18.49 18.00 8.26
C ALA A 136 -17.51 17.70 9.40
N ILE A 137 -17.87 18.09 10.64
CA ILE A 137 -17.06 17.83 11.84
C ILE A 137 -16.95 16.32 12.11
N ALA A 138 -18.04 15.57 11.98
CA ALA A 138 -18.04 14.12 12.14
C ALA A 138 -17.13 13.44 11.09
N HIS A 139 -17.14 13.91 9.84
CA HIS A 139 -16.25 13.41 8.79
C HIS A 139 -14.77 13.69 9.10
N HIS A 140 -14.45 14.91 9.55
CA HIS A 140 -13.10 15.28 9.97
C HIS A 140 -12.59 14.40 11.12
N ILE A 141 -13.39 14.23 12.19
CA ILE A 141 -13.04 13.39 13.34
C ILE A 141 -12.89 11.92 12.94
N PHE A 142 -13.72 11.43 12.01
CA PHE A 142 -13.61 10.06 11.48
C PHE A 142 -12.29 9.83 10.76
N TYR A 143 -11.88 10.73 9.86
CA TYR A 143 -10.60 10.62 9.16
C TYR A 143 -9.38 10.86 10.09
N MET A 144 -9.46 11.77 11.06
CA MET A 144 -8.44 11.91 12.11
C MET A 144 -8.25 10.62 12.92
N LYS A 145 -9.32 9.87 13.19
CA LYS A 145 -9.24 8.59 13.91
C LYS A 145 -8.65 7.44 13.09
N LEU A 146 -8.57 7.59 11.76
CA LEU A 146 -7.95 6.63 10.84
C LEU A 146 -6.48 6.97 10.57
N ASN A 147 -6.12 8.25 10.52
CA ASN A 147 -4.77 8.72 10.22
C ASN A 147 -3.70 8.01 11.07
N GLY A 148 -2.66 7.50 10.42
CA GLY A 148 -1.55 6.79 11.07
C GLY A 148 -1.87 5.35 11.51
N LYS A 149 -3.02 4.78 11.14
CA LYS A 149 -3.36 3.37 11.37
C LYS A 149 -3.21 2.53 10.11
N PRO A 150 -2.96 1.21 10.23
CA PRO A 150 -2.97 0.29 9.09
C PRO A 150 -4.30 0.41 8.33
N ALA A 151 -4.21 0.30 7.00
CA ALA A 151 -5.28 0.53 6.04
C ALA A 151 -6.29 -0.63 5.96
N ASP A 152 -6.65 -1.19 7.12
CA ASP A 152 -7.56 -2.30 7.23
C ASP A 152 -8.91 -1.94 6.62
N ASN A 153 -9.34 -2.79 5.68
CA ASN A 153 -10.63 -2.69 5.01
C ASN A 153 -10.91 -1.32 4.35
N GLN A 154 -9.87 -0.74 3.72
CA GLN A 154 -9.86 0.56 3.01
C GLN A 154 -11.17 0.93 2.30
N LEU A 155 -11.73 0.00 1.52
CA LEU A 155 -12.95 0.21 0.75
C LEU A 155 -14.15 0.62 1.62
N TRP A 156 -14.30 0.05 2.82
CA TRP A 156 -15.39 0.40 3.74
C TRP A 156 -15.15 1.74 4.45
N MET A 157 -13.91 2.04 4.83
CA MET A 157 -13.59 3.33 5.46
C MET A 157 -13.81 4.51 4.51
N VAL A 158 -13.41 4.37 3.23
CA VAL A 158 -13.70 5.38 2.19
C VAL A 158 -15.21 5.50 1.93
N ARG A 159 -15.97 4.41 1.97
CA ARG A 159 -17.45 4.44 1.85
C ARG A 159 -18.11 5.20 3.01
N TYR A 160 -17.67 5.01 4.26
CA TYR A 160 -18.21 5.76 5.40
C TYR A 160 -17.94 7.26 5.30
N GLY A 161 -16.72 7.66 4.94
CA GLY A 161 -16.41 9.08 4.68
C GLY A 161 -17.23 9.66 3.53
N THR A 162 -17.40 8.89 2.45
CA THR A 162 -18.26 9.26 1.31
C THR A 162 -19.72 9.48 1.73
N ALA A 163 -20.27 8.61 2.60
CA ALA A 163 -21.63 8.75 3.13
C ALA A 163 -21.80 10.00 4.02
N LEU A 164 -20.86 10.25 4.94
CA LEU A 164 -20.83 11.47 5.77
C LEU A 164 -20.73 12.73 4.90
N ALA A 165 -19.95 12.67 3.82
CA ALA A 165 -19.85 13.73 2.85
C ALA A 165 -21.19 13.97 2.14
N PHE A 166 -21.87 12.94 1.63
CA PHE A 166 -23.21 13.05 1.01
C PHE A 166 -24.25 13.64 1.97
N PHE A 167 -24.31 13.17 3.21
CA PHE A 167 -25.21 13.69 4.25
C PHE A 167 -25.01 15.20 4.48
N THR A 168 -23.74 15.62 4.63
CA THR A 168 -23.35 17.03 4.78
C THR A 168 -23.83 17.89 3.62
N LYS A 169 -23.67 17.40 2.38
CA LYS A 169 -24.03 18.17 1.17
C LYS A 169 -25.54 18.29 1.02
N ALA A 170 -26.28 17.20 1.20
CA ALA A 170 -27.73 17.17 1.04
C ALA A 170 -28.43 18.11 2.05
N THR A 171 -27.96 18.14 3.29
CA THR A 171 -28.49 19.04 4.32
C THR A 171 -28.18 20.51 4.02
N LEU A 172 -26.95 20.85 3.63
CA LEU A 172 -26.59 22.23 3.25
C LEU A 172 -27.35 22.70 1.99
N VAL A 173 -27.45 21.88 0.94
CA VAL A 173 -28.27 22.18 -0.25
C VAL A 173 -29.75 22.38 0.12
N GLY A 174 -30.30 21.55 1.01
CA GLY A 174 -31.66 21.73 1.53
C GLY A 174 -31.87 23.09 2.20
N SER A 175 -30.90 23.55 2.99
CA SER A 175 -30.94 24.90 3.59
C SER A 175 -30.88 26.01 2.53
N VAL A 176 -30.04 25.87 1.49
CA VAL A 176 -30.01 26.81 0.34
C VAL A 176 -31.36 26.84 -0.39
N ILE A 177 -31.97 25.69 -0.67
CA ILE A 177 -33.26 25.61 -1.38
C ILE A 177 -34.39 26.25 -0.56
N LEU A 178 -34.51 25.95 0.74
CA LEU A 178 -35.52 26.59 1.59
C LEU A 178 -35.35 28.12 1.63
N SER A 179 -34.11 28.60 1.67
CA SER A 179 -33.76 30.02 1.60
C SER A 179 -34.11 30.65 0.24
N TYR A 180 -33.84 29.92 -0.85
CA TYR A 180 -34.12 30.33 -2.23
C TYR A 180 -35.61 30.57 -2.45
N ARG A 181 -36.47 29.69 -1.92
CA ARG A 181 -37.93 29.87 -1.97
C ARG A 181 -38.36 31.20 -1.35
N GLN A 182 -37.78 31.61 -0.21
CA GLN A 182 -38.10 32.92 0.40
C GLN A 182 -37.67 34.08 -0.50
N ARG A 183 -36.54 33.91 -1.20
CA ARG A 183 -35.94 34.95 -2.05
C ARG A 183 -36.68 35.16 -3.37
N ILE A 184 -37.19 34.11 -4.02
CA ILE A 184 -37.98 34.27 -5.25
C ILE A 184 -39.30 35.00 -4.97
N TRP A 185 -39.99 34.67 -3.88
CA TRP A 185 -41.21 35.35 -3.47
C TRP A 185 -41.00 36.83 -3.15
N GLN A 186 -39.84 37.21 -2.56
CA GLN A 186 -39.48 38.62 -2.43
C GLN A 186 -39.25 39.30 -3.79
N THR A 187 -38.76 38.55 -4.79
CA THR A 187 -38.49 39.07 -6.13
C THR A 187 -39.79 39.30 -6.90
N PHE A 188 -40.73 38.35 -6.87
CA PHE A 188 -42.07 38.49 -7.48
C PHE A 188 -42.88 39.67 -6.92
N ARG A 189 -42.66 40.05 -5.66
CA ARG A 189 -43.29 41.25 -5.05
C ARG A 189 -42.75 42.58 -5.58
N LYS A 190 -41.48 42.60 -6.00
CA LYS A 190 -40.74 43.84 -6.34
C LYS A 190 -40.59 44.07 -7.82
N LYS A 191 -40.69 43.03 -8.65
CA LYS A 191 -40.44 43.10 -10.09
C LYS A 191 -41.51 42.34 -10.85
N ALA A 192 -42.02 42.96 -11.91
CA ALA A 192 -42.78 42.25 -12.91
C ALA A 192 -41.83 41.47 -13.82
N MET A 193 -42.17 40.21 -14.09
CA MET A 193 -41.37 39.27 -14.87
C MET A 193 -42.27 38.50 -15.83
N THR A 194 -41.73 38.08 -16.98
CA THR A 194 -42.46 37.22 -17.92
C THR A 194 -42.86 35.89 -17.27
N MET A 195 -44.00 35.31 -17.64
CA MET A 195 -44.41 33.98 -17.17
C MET A 195 -43.27 32.97 -17.35
N GLY A 196 -42.64 32.94 -18.54
CA GLY A 196 -41.49 32.07 -18.78
C GLY A 196 -40.32 32.27 -17.81
N ALA A 197 -40.05 33.50 -17.36
CA ALA A 197 -39.01 33.79 -16.34
C ALA A 197 -39.47 33.48 -14.91
N ILE A 198 -40.77 33.46 -14.63
CA ILE A 198 -41.37 32.99 -13.37
C ILE A 198 -41.25 31.47 -13.28
N ASP A 199 -41.61 30.74 -14.34
CA ASP A 199 -41.43 29.28 -14.46
C ASP A 199 -39.95 28.91 -14.28
N GLY A 200 -39.06 29.71 -14.88
CA GLY A 200 -37.61 29.58 -14.69
C GLY A 200 -37.19 29.64 -13.22
N LEU A 201 -37.79 30.54 -12.42
CA LEU A 201 -37.50 30.64 -10.99
C LEU A 201 -38.13 29.51 -10.15
N PHE A 202 -39.24 28.93 -10.58
CA PHE A 202 -39.76 27.75 -9.89
C PHE A 202 -38.95 26.49 -10.21
N ALA A 203 -38.46 26.34 -11.44
CA ALA A 203 -37.74 25.16 -11.88
C ALA A 203 -36.20 25.21 -11.72
N ALA A 204 -35.55 26.37 -11.54
CA ALA A 204 -34.08 26.48 -11.57
C ALA A 204 -33.28 25.63 -10.54
N THR A 205 -33.92 25.11 -9.49
CA THR A 205 -33.28 24.17 -8.53
C THR A 205 -33.41 22.70 -8.94
N GLU A 206 -34.18 22.40 -9.98
CA GLU A 206 -34.53 21.05 -10.45
C GLU A 206 -34.14 20.86 -11.93
N ASP A 207 -34.22 21.92 -12.74
CA ASP A 207 -33.85 21.97 -14.15
C ASP A 207 -32.81 23.08 -14.42
N PRO A 208 -31.56 22.73 -14.78
CA PRO A 208 -30.50 23.68 -15.07
C PRO A 208 -30.66 24.39 -16.43
N THR A 209 -31.50 23.89 -17.35
CA THR A 209 -31.76 24.57 -18.64
C THR A 209 -32.42 25.93 -18.44
N MET A 210 -33.10 26.13 -17.31
CA MET A 210 -33.76 27.39 -16.94
C MET A 210 -32.78 28.57 -16.83
N PHE A 211 -31.48 28.32 -16.60
CA PHE A 211 -30.45 29.36 -16.62
C PHE A 211 -30.27 30.03 -18.00
N ILE A 212 -30.79 29.47 -19.09
CA ILE A 212 -30.80 30.12 -20.42
C ILE A 212 -31.69 31.39 -20.43
N LYS A 213 -32.68 31.49 -19.54
CA LYS A 213 -33.67 32.58 -19.50
C LYS A 213 -33.07 33.89 -18.99
N TRP A 214 -32.48 34.70 -19.89
CA TRP A 214 -31.77 35.94 -19.56
C TRP A 214 -32.54 36.94 -18.67
N GLU A 215 -33.86 37.07 -18.85
CA GLU A 215 -34.68 37.95 -18.00
C GLU A 215 -34.69 37.51 -16.52
N MET A 216 -34.65 36.21 -16.26
CA MET A 216 -34.50 35.65 -14.92
C MET A 216 -33.17 36.09 -14.30
N ILE A 217 -32.05 35.91 -15.00
CA ILE A 217 -30.72 36.32 -14.52
C ILE A 217 -30.69 37.82 -14.20
N ARG A 218 -31.14 38.66 -15.14
CA ARG A 218 -31.11 40.12 -14.99
C ARG A 218 -31.95 40.60 -13.82
N ASN A 219 -33.14 40.03 -13.62
CA ASN A 219 -34.09 40.49 -12.62
C ASN A 219 -33.88 39.87 -11.23
N ALA A 220 -33.50 38.60 -11.16
CA ALA A 220 -33.49 37.79 -9.94
C ALA A 220 -32.07 37.41 -9.46
N LYS A 221 -31.03 38.18 -9.82
CA LYS A 221 -29.60 37.96 -9.52
C LYS A 221 -29.27 37.13 -8.25
N LEU A 222 -29.76 37.53 -7.07
CA LEU A 222 -29.47 36.82 -5.81
C LEU A 222 -30.14 35.44 -5.73
N ALA A 223 -31.36 35.29 -6.27
CA ALA A 223 -32.00 33.97 -6.33
C ALA A 223 -31.24 33.07 -7.31
N VAL A 224 -30.87 33.57 -8.48
CA VAL A 224 -30.09 32.82 -9.48
C VAL A 224 -28.73 32.39 -8.91
N LEU A 225 -28.03 33.25 -8.15
CA LEU A 225 -26.80 32.87 -7.45
C LEU A 225 -27.02 31.73 -6.45
N MET A 226 -28.12 31.75 -5.69
CA MET A 226 -28.47 30.67 -4.75
C MET A 226 -28.84 29.37 -5.47
N ALA A 227 -29.54 29.43 -6.60
CA ALA A 227 -29.85 28.27 -7.43
C ALA A 227 -28.57 27.65 -8.05
N VAL A 228 -27.67 28.48 -8.58
CA VAL A 228 -26.34 28.04 -9.05
C VAL A 228 -25.55 27.39 -7.91
N ALA A 229 -25.59 27.96 -6.70
CA ALA A 229 -24.94 27.36 -5.53
C ALA A 229 -25.48 25.95 -5.21
N SER A 230 -26.80 25.69 -5.30
CA SER A 230 -27.35 24.34 -5.09
C SER A 230 -26.84 23.31 -6.11
N TRP A 231 -26.45 23.72 -7.32
CA TRP A 231 -25.81 22.84 -8.31
C TRP A 231 -24.29 22.68 -8.12
N LEU A 232 -23.60 23.70 -7.61
CA LEU A 232 -22.14 23.67 -7.39
C LEU A 232 -21.74 22.94 -6.09
N ILE A 233 -22.55 22.99 -5.04
CA ILE A 233 -22.26 22.32 -3.76
C ILE A 233 -22.06 20.80 -3.93
N PRO A 234 -22.90 20.07 -4.70
CA PRO A 234 -22.67 18.67 -5.06
C PRO A 234 -21.46 18.38 -5.95
N ILE A 235 -20.76 19.39 -6.47
CA ILE A 235 -19.53 19.23 -7.29
C ILE A 235 -18.28 19.40 -6.43
N ALA A 236 -18.18 20.48 -5.63
CA ALA A 236 -17.05 20.68 -4.69
C ALA A 236 -16.87 19.47 -3.74
N ALA A 237 -18.00 18.87 -3.41
CA ALA A 237 -18.20 17.57 -2.81
C ALA A 237 -17.36 16.38 -3.33
N LEU A 238 -17.00 16.33 -4.61
CA LEU A 238 -16.26 15.21 -5.21
C LEU A 238 -14.81 15.13 -4.70
N LEU A 239 -14.32 16.23 -4.11
CA LEU A 239 -12.97 16.31 -3.55
C LEU A 239 -12.87 15.71 -2.13
N SER A 240 -13.98 15.54 -1.42
CA SER A 240 -13.97 15.04 -0.03
C SER A 240 -13.40 13.61 0.12
N PRO A 241 -13.73 12.62 -0.73
CA PRO A 241 -13.16 11.27 -0.60
C PRO A 241 -11.64 11.22 -0.89
N ALA A 242 -11.11 12.19 -1.64
CA ALA A 242 -9.68 12.25 -1.98
C ALA A 242 -8.80 12.75 -0.82
N SER A 243 -9.37 13.22 0.30
CA SER A 243 -8.59 13.66 1.46
C SER A 243 -8.09 12.53 2.36
N LEU A 244 -8.51 11.28 2.13
CA LEU A 244 -7.98 10.09 2.81
C LEU A 244 -7.30 9.18 1.78
N THR A 245 -5.97 9.14 1.82
CA THR A 245 -5.14 8.28 0.98
C THR A 245 -4.51 7.15 1.80
N THR A 246 -3.73 6.30 1.15
CA THR A 246 -2.95 5.24 1.80
C THR A 246 -1.52 5.31 1.30
N ASP A 247 -0.58 5.49 2.21
CA ASP A 247 0.85 5.54 1.91
C ASP A 247 1.53 4.29 2.48
N ILE A 248 2.45 3.70 1.71
CA ILE A 248 3.26 2.56 2.16
C ILE A 248 4.25 3.09 3.19
N THR A 249 4.08 2.69 4.45
CA THR A 249 4.93 3.11 5.56
C THR A 249 5.64 1.89 6.12
N GLN A 250 6.92 2.02 6.47
CA GLN A 250 7.64 0.99 7.21
C GLN A 250 7.33 1.14 8.71
N SER A 251 6.58 0.19 9.28
CA SER A 251 6.50 0.07 10.73
C SER A 251 7.74 -0.67 11.25
N VAL A 252 8.31 -0.17 12.34
CA VAL A 252 9.53 -0.70 12.97
C VAL A 252 9.24 -0.90 14.45
N ILE A 253 9.47 -2.12 14.94
CA ILE A 253 9.25 -2.50 16.33
C ILE A 253 10.50 -3.17 16.89
N ASN A 254 10.85 -2.84 18.13
CA ASN A 254 11.85 -3.57 18.88
C ASN A 254 11.17 -4.77 19.56
N ALA A 255 11.71 -5.96 19.35
CA ALA A 255 11.16 -7.23 19.81
C ALA A 255 12.30 -8.16 20.29
N THR A 256 11.91 -9.36 20.74
CA THR A 256 12.85 -10.46 20.94
C THR A 256 12.59 -11.50 19.85
N CYS A 257 13.64 -11.94 19.16
CA CYS A 257 13.58 -13.01 18.18
C CYS A 257 14.09 -14.28 18.86
N THR A 258 13.22 -15.27 19.05
CA THR A 258 13.47 -16.47 19.89
C THR A 258 14.25 -17.58 19.20
N SER A 259 14.48 -17.45 17.89
CA SER A 259 15.01 -18.49 17.00
C SER A 259 16.15 -17.95 16.14
N ALA A 260 16.94 -17.01 16.68
CA ALA A 260 18.13 -16.53 16.00
C ALA A 260 19.18 -17.66 15.95
N PRO A 261 19.79 -17.94 14.78
CA PRO A 261 20.74 -19.02 14.66
C PRO A 261 22.07 -18.60 15.29
N ALA A 262 22.66 -19.48 16.08
CA ALA A 262 23.97 -19.31 16.71
C ALA A 262 24.85 -20.53 16.40
N ILE A 263 26.17 -20.39 16.58
CA ILE A 263 27.14 -21.49 16.43
C ILE A 263 27.88 -21.68 17.75
N ASP A 264 27.88 -22.92 18.23
CA ASP A 264 28.72 -23.39 19.33
C ASP A 264 29.60 -24.55 18.84
N PHE A 265 30.85 -24.24 18.48
CA PHE A 265 31.83 -25.26 18.10
C PHE A 265 32.23 -26.18 19.27
N GLY A 266 31.98 -25.78 20.53
CA GLY A 266 32.22 -26.60 21.71
C GLY A 266 31.38 -27.88 21.73
N LEU A 267 30.26 -27.90 21.01
CA LEU A 267 29.43 -29.10 20.81
C LEU A 267 30.19 -30.21 20.06
N GLU A 268 31.13 -29.87 19.17
CA GLU A 268 31.97 -30.86 18.49
C GLU A 268 32.93 -31.56 19.49
N GLY A 269 33.43 -30.82 20.48
CA GLY A 269 34.31 -31.35 21.51
C GLY A 269 33.67 -32.44 22.38
N ILE A 270 32.34 -32.40 22.54
CA ILE A 270 31.56 -33.39 23.31
C ILE A 270 30.86 -34.43 22.42
N TYR A 271 31.05 -34.38 21.11
CA TYR A 271 30.48 -35.35 20.17
C TYR A 271 31.26 -36.68 20.15
N ASP A 272 30.56 -37.79 20.29
CA ASP A 272 31.06 -39.15 20.03
C ASP A 272 30.09 -39.87 19.09
N PHE A 273 30.56 -40.19 17.89
CA PHE A 273 29.78 -40.87 16.86
C PHE A 273 29.32 -42.29 17.27
N ARG A 274 29.88 -42.85 18.34
CA ARG A 274 29.45 -44.13 18.93
C ARG A 274 28.28 -43.98 19.91
N ASN A 275 27.97 -42.76 20.35
CA ASN A 275 26.91 -42.51 21.31
C ASN A 275 25.53 -42.46 20.62
N ASP A 276 24.73 -43.48 20.86
CA ASP A 276 23.37 -43.64 20.33
C ASP A 276 22.44 -42.43 20.61
N SER A 277 22.67 -41.67 21.68
CA SER A 277 21.89 -40.46 22.00
C SER A 277 22.21 -39.25 21.12
N GLN A 278 23.34 -39.26 20.41
CA GLN A 278 23.78 -38.20 19.49
C GLN A 278 23.49 -38.55 18.01
N LYS A 279 22.67 -39.58 17.76
CA LYS A 279 22.19 -39.96 16.41
C LYS A 279 21.39 -38.82 15.77
N GLY A 280 22.05 -38.09 14.87
CA GLY A 280 21.50 -36.92 14.17
C GLY A 280 22.45 -35.74 14.14
N PHE A 281 23.42 -35.69 15.05
CA PHE A 281 24.49 -34.69 15.04
C PHE A 281 25.34 -34.82 13.76
N ARG A 282 25.43 -33.75 12.98
CA ARG A 282 26.26 -33.69 11.77
C ARG A 282 27.58 -32.99 12.10
N SER A 283 28.60 -33.81 12.32
CA SER A 283 29.97 -33.39 12.62
C SER A 283 30.60 -32.62 11.46
N LEU A 284 31.38 -31.60 11.80
CA LEU A 284 32.09 -30.77 10.82
C LEU A 284 33.32 -31.47 10.23
N ILE A 285 33.82 -32.50 10.91
CA ILE A 285 35.04 -33.24 10.55
C ILE A 285 34.84 -34.77 10.58
N PHE A 286 35.80 -35.51 10.03
CA PHE A 286 35.88 -36.95 10.17
C PHE A 286 37.09 -37.32 11.03
N TYR A 287 36.88 -38.31 11.89
CA TYR A 287 37.91 -38.92 12.72
C TYR A 287 38.20 -40.34 12.26
N ASN A 288 39.47 -40.71 12.23
CA ASN A 288 39.90 -42.09 12.28
C ASN A 288 40.05 -42.52 13.75
N SER A 289 40.02 -43.82 14.01
CA SER A 289 40.17 -44.39 15.35
C SER A 289 41.21 -45.49 15.35
N THR A 290 42.01 -45.58 16.41
CA THR A 290 42.93 -46.72 16.60
C THR A 290 42.17 -48.01 16.92
N ASP A 291 41.04 -47.93 17.63
CA ASP A 291 40.09 -49.03 17.80
C ASP A 291 38.63 -48.53 17.85
N LEU A 292 37.92 -48.71 16.74
CA LEU A 292 36.50 -48.39 16.62
C LEU A 292 35.61 -49.06 17.69
N LYS A 293 36.03 -50.19 18.27
CA LYS A 293 35.27 -50.98 19.25
C LYS A 293 35.66 -50.72 20.70
N GLN A 294 36.60 -49.80 20.97
CA GLN A 294 37.03 -49.39 22.32
C GLN A 294 37.47 -50.58 23.21
N LYS A 295 38.11 -51.60 22.64
CA LYS A 295 38.54 -52.81 23.34
C LYS A 295 40.00 -52.76 23.79
N THR A 296 40.86 -52.05 23.07
CA THR A 296 42.26 -51.85 23.45
C THR A 296 42.39 -50.73 24.48
N GLU A 297 43.19 -50.94 25.53
CA GLU A 297 43.54 -49.89 26.47
C GLU A 297 44.39 -48.82 25.77
N GLY A 298 44.10 -47.53 26.00
CA GLY A 298 44.77 -46.42 25.30
C GLY A 298 44.29 -46.18 23.86
N TRP A 299 43.12 -46.66 23.46
CA TRP A 299 42.50 -46.26 22.18
C TRP A 299 42.20 -44.74 22.15
N PHE A 300 42.25 -44.14 20.96
CA PHE A 300 41.91 -42.74 20.75
C PHE A 300 41.40 -42.48 19.32
N ASP A 301 40.74 -41.34 19.13
CA ASP A 301 40.28 -40.83 17.85
C ASP A 301 41.15 -39.67 17.40
N TYR A 302 41.49 -39.60 16.12
CA TYR A 302 42.35 -38.57 15.53
C TYR A 302 41.77 -38.04 14.21
N PHE A 303 42.11 -36.80 13.86
CA PHE A 303 41.61 -36.11 12.67
C PHE A 303 42.00 -36.81 11.36
N ASP A 304 41.07 -36.93 10.40
CA ASP A 304 41.33 -37.41 9.03
C ASP A 304 41.17 -36.29 7.99
N GLN A 305 40.01 -35.65 7.95
CA GLN A 305 39.63 -34.67 6.92
C GLN A 305 38.37 -33.89 7.34
N PRO A 306 38.05 -32.74 6.70
CA PRO A 306 36.75 -32.09 6.84
C PRO A 306 35.59 -32.99 6.37
N SER A 307 34.40 -32.85 6.99
CA SER A 307 33.23 -33.64 6.60
C SER A 307 32.74 -33.27 5.19
N LYS A 308 32.02 -34.19 4.54
CA LYS A 308 31.50 -33.95 3.17
C LYS A 308 30.44 -32.85 3.15
N ASP A 309 29.68 -32.69 4.23
CA ASP A 309 28.71 -31.61 4.38
C ASP A 309 29.42 -30.26 4.53
N THR A 310 30.41 -30.13 5.44
CA THR A 310 31.22 -28.91 5.59
C THR A 310 31.89 -28.54 4.26
N LYS A 311 32.52 -29.50 3.58
CA LYS A 311 33.17 -29.25 2.28
C LYS A 311 32.17 -28.80 1.22
N ARG A 312 31.01 -29.45 1.09
CA ARG A 312 29.96 -29.04 0.14
C ARG A 312 29.53 -27.60 0.41
N LEU A 313 29.26 -27.28 1.68
CA LEU A 313 28.72 -26.00 2.10
C LEU A 313 29.71 -24.85 1.89
N VAL A 314 30.98 -25.03 2.30
CA VAL A 314 32.08 -24.09 2.06
C VAL A 314 32.33 -23.88 0.56
N ASN A 315 32.45 -24.95 -0.23
CA ASN A 315 32.63 -24.82 -1.68
C ASN A 315 31.45 -24.07 -2.32
N THR A 316 30.22 -24.30 -1.85
CA THR A 316 29.03 -23.60 -2.34
C THR A 316 29.09 -22.10 -2.02
N ALA A 317 29.50 -21.72 -0.81
CA ALA A 317 29.69 -20.31 -0.43
C ALA A 317 30.72 -19.60 -1.33
N ILE A 318 31.86 -20.26 -1.55
CA ILE A 318 32.96 -19.74 -2.37
C ILE A 318 32.51 -19.54 -3.83
N TYR A 319 31.79 -20.50 -4.41
CA TYR A 319 31.27 -20.41 -5.77
C TYR A 319 30.11 -19.43 -5.94
N LEU A 320 29.26 -19.27 -4.91
CA LEU A 320 28.25 -18.22 -4.89
C LEU A 320 28.85 -16.82 -4.62
N LYS A 321 30.11 -16.75 -4.17
CA LYS A 321 30.82 -15.51 -3.81
C LYS A 321 30.12 -14.71 -2.69
N ARG A 322 29.35 -15.42 -1.86
CA ARG A 322 28.53 -14.92 -0.74
C ARG A 322 28.12 -16.10 0.16
N PRO A 323 27.64 -15.88 1.39
CA PRO A 323 27.19 -16.95 2.27
C PRO A 323 26.00 -17.73 1.68
N VAL A 324 25.96 -19.02 1.98
CA VAL A 324 24.79 -19.88 1.72
C VAL A 324 23.65 -19.46 2.66
N GLN A 325 22.42 -19.40 2.13
CA GLN A 325 21.25 -18.95 2.88
C GLN A 325 20.38 -20.17 3.26
N PRO A 326 19.83 -20.23 4.48
CA PRO A 326 18.93 -21.31 4.89
C PRO A 326 17.61 -21.28 4.13
N ASP A 327 17.10 -22.45 3.77
CA ASP A 327 15.74 -22.61 3.22
C ASP A 327 14.69 -22.08 4.22
N ASN A 328 13.72 -21.31 3.71
CA ASN A 328 12.69 -20.64 4.54
C ASN A 328 13.24 -19.73 5.66
N SER A 329 14.46 -19.21 5.51
CA SER A 329 15.14 -18.29 6.45
C SER A 329 14.20 -17.31 7.20
N LEU A 330 13.33 -16.62 6.46
CA LEU A 330 12.42 -15.59 6.98
C LEU A 330 11.22 -16.14 7.79
N ASN A 331 10.85 -17.42 7.65
CA ASN A 331 9.80 -18.05 8.47
C ASN A 331 10.38 -18.87 9.64
N THR A 332 11.66 -19.25 9.56
CA THR A 332 12.34 -20.05 10.59
C THR A 332 12.97 -19.16 11.66
N HIS A 333 13.62 -18.06 11.25
CA HIS A 333 14.34 -17.14 12.16
C HIS A 333 13.62 -15.80 12.35
N CYS A 334 12.63 -15.50 11.51
CA CYS A 334 11.73 -14.37 11.63
C CYS A 334 10.28 -14.85 11.70
N GLU A 335 9.35 -13.96 12.07
CA GLU A 335 7.92 -14.23 11.95
C GLU A 335 7.45 -13.96 10.53
N ALA A 336 6.55 -14.81 10.02
CA ALA A 336 6.04 -14.73 8.66
C ALA A 336 5.49 -13.33 8.31
N GLY A 337 6.10 -12.70 7.30
CA GLY A 337 5.71 -11.37 6.82
C GLY A 337 6.31 -10.19 7.61
N TRP A 338 7.28 -10.43 8.49
CA TRP A 338 8.17 -9.41 9.03
C TRP A 338 9.58 -9.58 8.46
N ASN A 339 10.23 -8.47 8.13
CA ASN A 339 11.68 -8.42 8.02
C ASN A 339 12.26 -8.29 9.45
N CYS A 340 13.45 -8.81 9.72
CA CYS A 340 14.13 -8.57 10.99
C CYS A 340 15.63 -8.38 10.84
N THR A 341 16.17 -7.58 11.75
CA THR A 341 17.60 -7.28 11.88
C THR A 341 18.01 -7.50 13.32
N TYR A 342 19.07 -8.28 13.53
CA TYR A 342 19.65 -8.53 14.85
C TYR A 342 21.14 -8.84 14.77
N THR A 343 21.84 -8.59 15.86
CA THR A 343 23.26 -8.91 16.01
C THR A 343 23.41 -10.23 16.73
N VAL A 344 24.27 -11.10 16.20
CA VAL A 344 24.72 -12.33 16.87
C VAL A 344 26.20 -12.23 17.16
N HIS A 345 26.61 -12.81 18.28
CA HIS A 345 28.01 -13.01 18.65
C HIS A 345 28.34 -14.48 18.44
N LEU A 346 29.49 -14.78 17.83
CA LEU A 346 29.96 -16.15 17.66
C LEU A 346 31.47 -16.19 17.88
N ILE A 347 31.93 -17.19 18.64
CA ILE A 347 33.36 -17.45 18.83
C ILE A 347 33.74 -18.59 17.90
N GLY A 348 34.76 -18.39 17.08
CA GLY A 348 35.16 -19.37 16.07
C GLY A 348 36.62 -19.20 15.62
N PRO A 349 37.05 -19.96 14.61
CA PRO A 349 38.36 -19.74 14.00
C PRO A 349 38.32 -18.48 13.13
N GLY A 350 39.44 -17.80 12.96
CA GLY A 350 39.58 -16.60 12.14
C GLY A 350 41.03 -16.34 11.75
N TYR A 351 41.26 -15.68 10.60
CA TYR A 351 42.61 -15.36 10.15
C TYR A 351 42.96 -13.91 10.45
N LYS A 352 43.98 -13.70 11.29
CA LYS A 352 44.55 -12.38 11.58
C LYS A 352 45.68 -12.12 10.59
N CYS A 353 45.57 -11.05 9.79
CA CYS A 353 46.50 -10.76 8.71
C CYS A 353 47.33 -9.48 8.92
N ASP A 354 48.62 -9.56 8.61
CA ASP A 354 49.57 -8.43 8.61
C ASP A 354 50.12 -8.20 7.19
N GLU A 355 49.99 -6.99 6.62
CA GLU A 355 50.73 -6.60 5.41
C GLU A 355 52.19 -6.30 5.79
N LEU A 356 53.13 -7.13 5.31
CA LEU A 356 54.54 -7.07 5.71
C LEU A 356 55.39 -6.22 4.76
N ALA A 357 55.04 -6.20 3.48
CA ALA A 357 55.81 -5.50 2.46
C ALA A 357 54.92 -5.08 1.28
N SER A 358 55.19 -3.90 0.73
CA SER A 358 54.39 -3.24 -0.31
C SER A 358 55.29 -2.33 -1.15
N GLY A 359 55.36 -2.58 -2.46
CA GLY A 359 56.28 -1.91 -3.38
C GLY A 359 57.52 -2.74 -3.75
N GLU A 360 58.17 -2.34 -4.85
CA GLU A 360 59.25 -3.10 -5.51
C GLU A 360 60.56 -3.16 -4.68
N ASP A 361 60.78 -2.19 -3.79
CA ASP A 361 61.98 -2.04 -2.94
C ASP A 361 61.65 -2.10 -1.44
N ALA A 362 60.52 -2.70 -1.07
CA ALA A 362 60.15 -2.94 0.32
C ALA A 362 61.21 -3.81 1.05
N ASP A 363 61.34 -3.60 2.37
CA ASP A 363 62.42 -4.17 3.19
C ASP A 363 62.47 -5.71 3.13
N ASN A 364 63.32 -6.27 2.25
CA ASN A 364 63.54 -7.73 2.17
C ASN A 364 64.07 -8.30 3.50
N GLU A 365 64.76 -7.49 4.32
CA GLU A 365 65.21 -7.87 5.66
C GLU A 365 64.01 -8.21 6.57
N LYS A 366 62.93 -7.41 6.55
CA LYS A 366 61.70 -7.71 7.31
C LYS A 366 61.00 -8.98 6.82
N LEU A 367 61.07 -9.29 5.53
CA LEU A 367 60.51 -10.55 4.99
C LEU A 367 61.33 -11.77 5.44
N VAL A 368 62.66 -11.65 5.48
CA VAL A 368 63.54 -12.72 5.99
C VAL A 368 63.37 -12.91 7.50
N ASP A 369 63.35 -11.82 8.27
CA ASP A 369 63.14 -11.85 9.73
C ASP A 369 61.76 -12.42 10.11
N ALA A 370 60.73 -12.18 9.28
CA ALA A 370 59.40 -12.74 9.45
C ALA A 370 59.29 -14.21 8.97
N GLY A 371 60.36 -14.80 8.45
CA GLY A 371 60.39 -16.20 7.98
C GLY A 371 59.67 -16.44 6.64
N SER A 372 59.55 -15.43 5.79
CA SER A 372 58.77 -15.53 4.55
C SER A 372 59.35 -16.57 3.58
N PRO A 373 58.51 -17.47 3.00
CA PRO A 373 58.97 -18.50 2.08
C PRO A 373 59.35 -17.98 0.70
N PHE A 374 58.98 -16.74 0.35
CA PHE A 374 59.29 -16.10 -0.93
C PHE A 374 59.54 -14.58 -0.82
N ASN A 375 60.38 -14.07 -1.72
CA ASN A 375 60.73 -12.65 -1.81
C ASN A 375 59.97 -11.94 -2.94
N MET A 376 59.93 -10.59 -2.86
CA MET A 376 59.30 -9.71 -3.87
C MET A 376 59.76 -9.97 -5.32
N SER A 377 60.99 -10.49 -5.52
CA SER A 377 61.54 -10.81 -6.84
C SER A 377 60.75 -11.84 -7.64
N LEU A 378 59.88 -12.64 -7.01
CA LEU A 378 58.99 -13.59 -7.72
C LEU A 378 57.73 -12.92 -8.29
N LEU A 379 57.35 -11.75 -7.76
CA LEU A 379 56.16 -11.00 -8.14
C LEU A 379 56.41 -9.99 -9.27
N ALA A 380 55.36 -9.68 -10.03
CA ALA A 380 55.38 -8.60 -11.00
C ALA A 380 55.69 -7.25 -10.29
N PRO A 381 56.58 -6.40 -10.84
CA PRO A 381 57.09 -6.48 -12.22
C PRO A 381 58.37 -7.30 -12.42
N LYS A 382 59.20 -7.49 -11.37
CA LYS A 382 60.49 -8.20 -11.41
C LYS A 382 60.34 -9.65 -11.89
N GLY A 383 59.43 -10.40 -11.28
CA GLY A 383 59.12 -11.80 -11.58
C GLY A 383 58.04 -12.01 -12.64
N ASN A 384 57.48 -13.21 -12.68
CA ASN A 384 56.38 -13.59 -13.60
C ASN A 384 55.03 -13.71 -12.88
N ASN A 385 54.99 -13.75 -11.55
CA ASN A 385 53.79 -14.10 -10.80
C ASN A 385 52.98 -12.84 -10.49
N ILE A 386 51.68 -12.87 -10.76
CA ILE A 386 50.73 -11.87 -10.25
C ILE A 386 50.05 -12.34 -8.96
N TYR A 387 50.13 -13.64 -8.68
CA TYR A 387 49.76 -14.29 -7.42
C TYR A 387 50.70 -15.47 -7.13
N VAL A 388 51.14 -15.61 -5.88
CA VAL A 388 51.86 -16.76 -5.34
C VAL A 388 51.42 -16.98 -3.90
N SER A 389 51.26 -18.24 -3.51
CA SER A 389 50.90 -18.62 -2.14
C SER A 389 51.83 -19.69 -1.60
N ASP A 390 52.14 -19.64 -0.30
CA ASP A 390 52.53 -20.81 0.47
C ASP A 390 51.59 -20.91 1.67
N VAL A 391 50.91 -22.06 1.80
CA VAL A 391 49.80 -22.22 2.75
C VAL A 391 49.83 -23.55 3.49
N ASP A 392 50.69 -24.48 3.10
CA ASP A 392 50.73 -25.84 3.67
C ASP A 392 52.02 -26.09 4.47
N THR A 393 52.75 -25.02 4.80
CA THR A 393 53.96 -25.07 5.63
C THR A 393 53.63 -25.66 7.00
N ALA A 394 54.29 -26.76 7.37
CA ALA A 394 54.05 -27.52 8.61
C ALA A 394 52.60 -28.07 8.77
N ASP A 395 51.86 -28.27 7.67
CA ASP A 395 50.49 -28.80 7.70
C ASP A 395 50.38 -30.24 8.23
N TYR A 396 49.19 -30.57 8.74
CA TYR A 396 48.86 -31.89 9.23
C TYR A 396 48.86 -32.92 8.08
N VAL A 397 49.83 -33.83 8.12
CA VAL A 397 49.93 -34.90 7.13
C VAL A 397 48.80 -35.91 7.37
N ARG A 398 47.89 -36.04 6.41
CA ARG A 398 46.75 -36.98 6.47
C ARG A 398 47.17 -38.45 6.46
N THR A 399 48.13 -38.82 5.62
CA THR A 399 48.57 -40.23 5.48
C THR A 399 49.62 -40.58 6.55
N GLN A 400 49.15 -40.78 7.78
CA GLN A 400 50.03 -41.10 8.92
C GLN A 400 50.34 -42.60 9.06
N SER A 401 49.64 -43.45 8.29
CA SER A 401 49.95 -44.86 8.14
C SER A 401 49.63 -45.32 6.71
N ASN A 402 50.36 -46.33 6.22
CA ASN A 402 50.13 -46.92 4.89
C ASN A 402 48.90 -47.87 4.85
N GLY A 403 47.83 -47.54 5.58
CA GLY A 403 46.59 -48.33 5.64
C GLY A 403 46.68 -49.63 6.46
N THR A 404 47.81 -49.89 7.12
CA THR A 404 48.00 -50.98 8.09
C THR A 404 47.78 -50.48 9.51
N TYR A 405 47.09 -51.27 10.34
CA TYR A 405 47.08 -51.07 11.79
C TYR A 405 48.54 -51.10 12.29
N LEU A 406 49.00 -49.97 12.83
CA LEU A 406 50.37 -49.84 13.36
C LEU A 406 50.40 -50.36 14.79
N ASP A 407 51.25 -51.36 15.03
CA ASP A 407 51.59 -51.87 16.35
C ASP A 407 53.13 -51.93 16.44
N PRO A 408 53.77 -51.12 17.31
CA PRO A 408 53.16 -50.11 18.18
C PRO A 408 52.60 -48.90 17.43
N VAL A 409 51.65 -48.22 18.06
CA VAL A 409 51.10 -46.93 17.58
C VAL A 409 52.18 -45.83 17.71
N PRO A 410 52.48 -45.04 16.66
CA PRO A 410 53.43 -43.92 16.75
C PRO A 410 52.97 -42.85 17.74
N THR A 411 53.92 -42.26 18.49
CA THR A 411 53.65 -41.17 19.46
C THR A 411 53.11 -39.89 18.83
N ASP A 412 53.36 -39.71 17.53
CA ASP A 412 52.95 -38.55 16.76
C ASP A 412 51.66 -38.81 15.96
N LEU A 413 51.05 -40.00 16.08
CA LEU A 413 49.79 -40.31 15.41
C LEU A 413 48.69 -39.40 15.94
N GLY A 414 48.08 -38.65 15.03
CA GLY A 414 47.02 -37.69 15.29
C GLY A 414 47.47 -36.34 15.82
N VAL A 415 48.76 -36.12 16.09
CA VAL A 415 49.22 -34.89 16.76
C VAL A 415 49.20 -33.69 15.82
N LEU A 416 48.53 -32.62 16.24
CA LEU A 416 48.58 -31.32 15.56
C LEU A 416 49.76 -30.52 16.13
N LYS A 417 50.83 -30.40 15.34
CA LYS A 417 52.09 -29.74 15.77
C LYS A 417 52.09 -28.23 15.55
N ALA A 418 51.43 -27.76 14.49
CA ALA A 418 51.29 -26.35 14.15
C ALA A 418 50.02 -26.12 13.30
N GLU A 419 49.53 -24.88 13.28
CA GLU A 419 48.61 -24.43 12.23
C GLU A 419 49.38 -23.71 11.12
N PRO A 420 49.17 -24.05 9.84
CA PRO A 420 49.87 -23.39 8.74
C PRO A 420 49.57 -21.88 8.64
N VAL A 421 50.65 -21.10 8.58
CA VAL A 421 50.59 -19.66 8.30
C VAL A 421 50.34 -19.45 6.81
N ILE A 422 49.31 -18.68 6.47
CA ILE A 422 49.00 -18.33 5.08
C ILE A 422 49.93 -17.21 4.64
N TRP A 423 50.81 -17.49 3.68
CA TRP A 423 51.64 -16.49 3.01
C TRP A 423 51.10 -16.23 1.61
N ILE A 424 50.75 -14.97 1.32
CA ILE A 424 50.27 -14.56 -0.01
C ILE A 424 51.10 -13.39 -0.52
N GLY A 425 51.70 -13.60 -1.70
CA GLY A 425 52.27 -12.55 -2.53
C GLY A 425 51.35 -12.27 -3.72
N TYR A 426 51.09 -10.99 -4.00
CA TYR A 426 50.26 -10.59 -5.14
C TYR A 426 50.72 -9.25 -5.74
N ALA A 427 50.36 -9.00 -6.99
CA ALA A 427 50.67 -7.74 -7.68
C ALA A 427 49.41 -6.98 -8.06
N VAL A 428 49.23 -5.79 -7.50
CA VAL A 428 48.13 -4.87 -7.82
C VAL A 428 48.44 -4.15 -9.13
N ASN A 429 47.51 -4.19 -10.09
CA ASN A 429 47.64 -3.47 -11.36
C ASN A 429 47.02 -2.08 -11.24
N THR A 430 47.86 -1.06 -11.18
CA THR A 430 47.43 0.35 -11.05
C THR A 430 46.64 0.88 -12.25
N SER A 431 46.64 0.16 -13.37
CA SER A 431 46.15 0.62 -14.69
C SER A 431 46.89 1.82 -15.29
N GLU A 432 47.89 2.40 -14.61
CA GLU A 432 48.74 3.45 -15.15
C GLU A 432 49.77 2.85 -16.13
N PRO A 433 50.02 3.43 -17.31
CA PRO A 433 51.01 2.91 -18.25
C PRO A 433 52.44 3.15 -17.76
N TYR A 434 53.33 2.17 -17.96
CA TYR A 434 54.76 2.39 -17.71
C TYR A 434 55.33 3.50 -18.62
N PRO A 435 56.24 4.34 -18.10
CA PRO A 435 57.04 5.28 -18.89
C PRO A 435 57.75 4.62 -20.08
N ASP A 436 57.97 5.37 -21.17
CA ASP A 436 58.53 4.89 -22.43
C ASP A 436 59.89 4.18 -22.28
N ASP A 437 60.68 4.58 -21.28
CA ASP A 437 62.02 4.14 -20.93
C ASP A 437 62.07 2.93 -19.96
N SER A 438 60.95 2.57 -19.33
CA SER A 438 60.91 1.48 -18.35
C SER A 438 61.16 0.09 -18.98
N PRO A 439 62.07 -0.74 -18.43
CA PRO A 439 62.34 -2.08 -18.94
C PRO A 439 61.12 -3.00 -18.84
N TYR A 440 60.22 -2.74 -17.88
CA TYR A 440 59.03 -3.55 -17.63
C TYR A 440 57.90 -3.30 -18.63
N ARG A 441 57.90 -2.14 -19.31
CA ARG A 441 56.82 -1.74 -20.23
C ARG A 441 56.55 -2.76 -21.33
N LYS A 442 57.61 -3.37 -21.88
CA LYS A 442 57.51 -4.35 -22.99
C LYS A 442 56.72 -5.60 -22.60
N LYS A 443 56.74 -5.98 -21.32
CA LYS A 443 56.09 -7.18 -20.78
C LYS A 443 54.73 -6.85 -20.14
N TRP A 444 54.72 -5.85 -19.26
CA TRP A 444 53.60 -5.59 -18.36
C TRP A 444 52.63 -4.50 -18.86
N LYS A 445 53.13 -3.57 -19.68
CA LYS A 445 52.43 -2.38 -20.21
C LYS A 445 51.98 -1.36 -19.15
N THR A 446 51.28 -1.80 -18.11
CA THR A 446 50.85 -0.99 -16.96
C THR A 446 51.70 -1.27 -15.72
N VAL A 447 51.72 -0.34 -14.76
CA VAL A 447 52.52 -0.40 -13.52
C VAL A 447 51.92 -1.38 -12.52
N HIS A 448 52.77 -2.24 -11.94
CA HIS A 448 52.42 -3.24 -10.95
C HIS A 448 53.07 -2.94 -9.61
N VAL A 449 52.30 -3.00 -8.54
CA VAL A 449 52.79 -2.84 -7.16
C VAL A 449 52.71 -4.21 -6.48
N PRO A 450 53.86 -4.88 -6.22
CA PRO A 450 53.87 -6.14 -5.51
C PRO A 450 53.63 -5.92 -4.01
N LYS A 451 52.93 -6.86 -3.39
CA LYS A 451 52.55 -6.87 -1.98
C LYS A 451 52.68 -8.27 -1.41
N ILE A 452 53.11 -8.38 -0.16
CA ILE A 452 53.17 -9.63 0.60
C ILE A 452 52.52 -9.42 1.96
N PHE A 453 51.60 -10.31 2.31
CA PHE A 453 51.00 -10.40 3.65
C PHE A 453 51.06 -11.83 4.17
N ARG A 454 51.09 -11.94 5.51
CA ARG A 454 50.92 -13.22 6.22
C ARG A 454 49.58 -13.21 6.94
N CYS A 455 49.00 -14.39 7.18
CA CYS A 455 47.88 -14.54 8.10
C CYS A 455 48.07 -15.76 9.01
N GLU A 456 47.87 -15.54 10.30
CA GLU A 456 47.95 -16.54 11.36
C GLU A 456 46.52 -16.93 11.79
N HIS A 457 46.35 -18.18 12.25
CA HIS A 457 45.03 -18.72 12.58
C HIS A 457 44.73 -18.54 14.07
N TYR A 458 43.68 -17.78 14.39
CA TYR A 458 43.31 -17.32 15.72
C TYR A 458 41.89 -17.75 16.11
N VAL A 459 41.67 -17.99 17.40
CA VAL A 459 40.33 -17.96 17.97
C VAL A 459 39.88 -16.50 18.02
N THR A 460 38.70 -16.23 17.45
CA THR A 460 38.20 -14.87 17.19
C THR A 460 36.75 -14.78 17.66
N ASP A 461 36.41 -13.70 18.37
CA ASP A 461 35.03 -13.33 18.68
C ASP A 461 34.50 -12.40 17.57
N TYR A 462 33.40 -12.79 16.96
CA TYR A 462 32.80 -12.17 15.79
C TYR A 462 31.49 -11.49 16.15
N THR A 463 31.34 -10.23 15.76
CA THR A 463 30.06 -9.52 15.86
C THR A 463 29.41 -9.43 14.47
N VAL A 464 28.36 -10.23 14.24
CA VAL A 464 27.70 -10.36 12.92
C VAL A 464 26.31 -9.74 12.97
N ASN A 465 26.02 -8.81 12.06
CA ASN A 465 24.68 -8.26 11.87
C ASN A 465 23.95 -9.07 10.79
N LEU A 466 22.86 -9.74 11.19
CA LEU A 466 22.00 -10.54 10.31
C LEU A 466 20.71 -9.78 10.00
N THR A 467 20.43 -9.61 8.72
CA THR A 467 19.23 -8.97 8.18
C THR A 467 18.46 -9.94 7.30
N TYR A 468 17.23 -10.28 7.70
CA TYR A 468 16.30 -11.08 6.94
C TYR A 468 15.27 -10.17 6.31
N ALA A 469 15.29 -10.06 4.98
CA ALA A 469 14.39 -9.18 4.23
C ALA A 469 13.98 -9.84 2.90
N GLU A 470 12.69 -9.75 2.57
CA GLU A 470 12.15 -10.20 1.27
C GLU A 470 12.46 -11.68 0.92
N GLY A 471 12.64 -12.53 1.95
CA GLY A 471 12.97 -13.95 1.82
C GLY A 471 14.47 -14.25 1.73
N ASN A 472 15.33 -13.24 1.69
CA ASN A 472 16.78 -13.39 1.63
C ASN A 472 17.42 -13.11 2.99
N GLN A 473 18.50 -13.83 3.31
CA GLN A 473 19.43 -13.48 4.38
C GLN A 473 20.56 -12.62 3.82
N HIS A 474 20.79 -11.46 4.43
CA HIS A 474 22.00 -10.67 4.26
C HIS A 474 22.73 -10.61 5.60
N SER A 475 24.05 -10.79 5.56
CA SER A 475 24.91 -10.86 6.74
C SER A 475 26.12 -9.97 6.54
N ASN A 476 26.48 -9.22 7.58
CA ASN A 476 27.64 -8.35 7.56
C ASN A 476 28.43 -8.53 8.86
N VAL A 477 29.69 -8.94 8.77
CA VAL A 477 30.60 -8.98 9.92
C VAL A 477 31.06 -7.55 10.21
N THR A 478 30.88 -7.13 11.46
CA THR A 478 31.12 -5.74 11.88
C THR A 478 32.38 -5.57 12.72
N ASN A 479 32.83 -6.63 13.41
CA ASN A 479 34.07 -6.65 14.17
C ASN A 479 34.67 -8.07 14.26
N HIS A 480 36.00 -8.12 14.39
CA HIS A 480 36.83 -9.32 14.55
C HIS A 480 37.76 -9.13 15.76
N ASP A 481 37.34 -9.61 16.94
CA ASP A 481 38.14 -9.53 18.16
C ASP A 481 39.02 -10.79 18.30
N TYR A 482 40.23 -10.74 17.76
CA TYR A 482 41.21 -11.83 17.79
C TYR A 482 41.74 -12.08 19.21
N LEU A 483 41.47 -13.27 19.77
CA LEU A 483 41.77 -13.60 21.17
C LEU A 483 43.17 -14.20 21.34
N TYR A 484 43.45 -15.34 20.70
CA TYR A 484 44.71 -16.08 20.81
C TYR A 484 44.91 -17.02 19.61
N PRO A 485 46.16 -17.37 19.21
CA PRO A 485 46.43 -18.31 18.13
C PRO A 485 45.90 -19.71 18.45
N ILE A 486 45.43 -20.45 17.46
CA ILE A 486 44.78 -21.76 17.63
C ILE A 486 45.76 -22.84 18.09
N ILE A 487 47.00 -22.81 17.60
CA ILE A 487 48.15 -23.54 18.14
C ILE A 487 49.30 -22.54 18.25
N ASN A 488 49.86 -22.36 19.45
CA ASN A 488 50.87 -21.34 19.73
C ASN A 488 52.31 -21.86 19.51
N THR A 489 52.56 -22.48 18.35
CA THR A 489 53.91 -22.96 17.97
C THR A 489 54.58 -22.06 16.95
N THR A 490 55.89 -21.94 17.07
CA THR A 490 56.76 -21.26 16.11
C THR A 490 57.31 -22.27 15.11
N ILE A 491 57.22 -21.94 13.82
CA ILE A 491 57.82 -22.70 12.73
C ILE A 491 59.14 -22.02 12.39
N THR A 492 60.25 -22.71 12.63
CA THR A 492 61.60 -22.24 12.28
C THR A 492 62.21 -23.15 11.22
N ARG A 493 62.99 -22.57 10.31
CA ARG A 493 63.65 -23.31 9.24
C ARG A 493 65.00 -23.80 9.73
N ASP A 494 65.31 -25.08 9.53
CA ASP A 494 66.60 -25.63 9.95
C ASP A 494 67.76 -24.99 9.13
N PRO A 495 68.80 -24.46 9.79
CA PRO A 495 69.95 -23.86 9.11
C PRO A 495 70.91 -24.90 8.48
N GLU A 496 70.87 -26.18 8.89
CA GLU A 496 71.71 -27.25 8.36
C GLU A 496 70.99 -28.10 7.29
N GLU A 497 69.69 -28.39 7.44
CA GLU A 497 68.89 -29.09 6.42
C GLU A 497 67.80 -28.21 5.77
N THR A 498 68.06 -27.75 4.54
CA THR A 498 67.18 -26.82 3.77
C THR A 498 65.71 -27.22 3.52
N GLN A 499 65.30 -28.43 3.92
CA GLN A 499 63.96 -28.99 3.69
C GLN A 499 63.19 -29.43 4.96
N GLU A 500 63.81 -29.42 6.15
CA GLU A 500 63.10 -29.75 7.40
C GLU A 500 62.78 -28.50 8.23
N TYR A 501 61.62 -28.52 8.91
CA TYR A 501 61.13 -27.42 9.73
C TYR A 501 61.13 -27.84 11.20
N MET A 502 61.81 -27.06 12.04
CA MET A 502 61.75 -27.21 13.49
C MET A 502 60.50 -26.49 14.01
N ILE A 503 59.55 -27.27 14.50
CA ILE A 503 58.30 -26.80 15.12
C ILE A 503 58.46 -26.89 16.64
N GLY A 504 58.18 -25.80 17.36
CA GLY A 504 58.23 -25.83 18.82
C GLY A 504 57.57 -24.62 19.50
N PRO A 505 57.38 -24.68 20.83
CA PRO A 505 57.78 -25.77 21.72
C PRO A 505 56.81 -26.97 21.67
N GLU A 506 57.31 -28.18 21.92
CA GLU A 506 56.53 -29.43 21.93
C GLU A 506 55.40 -29.45 22.99
N SER A 507 55.49 -28.60 24.03
CA SER A 507 54.45 -28.44 25.05
C SER A 507 53.13 -27.87 24.53
N GLU A 508 53.13 -27.25 23.34
CA GLU A 508 51.94 -26.67 22.70
C GLU A 508 51.35 -27.60 21.63
N PHE A 509 51.92 -28.81 21.44
CA PHE A 509 51.39 -29.78 20.48
C PHE A 509 50.08 -30.39 20.97
N VAL A 510 49.03 -30.31 20.15
CA VAL A 510 47.70 -30.77 20.54
C VAL A 510 47.56 -32.27 20.24
N ARG A 511 47.58 -33.09 21.29
CA ARG A 511 47.52 -34.56 21.17
C ARG A 511 46.10 -35.12 21.36
N PRO A 512 45.70 -36.15 20.59
CA PRO A 512 44.36 -36.76 20.72
C PRO A 512 44.14 -37.50 22.06
N THR A 513 45.22 -37.81 22.78
CA THR A 513 45.20 -38.60 24.03
C THR A 513 45.12 -37.77 25.31
N GLU A 514 45.30 -36.44 25.24
CA GLU A 514 45.41 -35.57 26.42
C GLU A 514 44.07 -34.92 26.77
N ASP A 515 43.64 -33.91 26.01
CA ASP A 515 42.28 -33.35 26.09
C ASP A 515 41.55 -33.56 24.77
N VAL A 516 40.72 -34.60 24.74
CA VAL A 516 39.88 -34.97 23.60
C VAL A 516 38.94 -33.83 23.18
N LYS A 517 38.46 -32.99 24.10
CA LYS A 517 37.52 -31.91 23.75
C LYS A 517 38.23 -30.80 23.00
N THR A 518 39.35 -30.33 23.56
CA THR A 518 40.19 -29.29 22.96
C THR A 518 40.80 -29.77 21.64
N TYR A 519 41.26 -31.03 21.58
CA TYR A 519 41.74 -31.65 20.35
C TYR A 519 40.70 -31.64 19.23
N LYS A 520 39.45 -32.03 19.51
CA LYS A 520 38.34 -32.01 18.54
C LYS A 520 37.95 -30.60 18.09
N LEU A 521 37.94 -29.64 19.01
CA LEU A 521 37.68 -28.23 18.72
C LEU A 521 38.75 -27.65 17.78
N ILE A 522 40.03 -27.86 18.11
CA ILE A 522 41.16 -27.39 17.30
C ILE A 522 41.19 -28.11 15.93
N SER A 523 40.94 -29.42 15.90
CA SER A 523 40.79 -30.18 14.63
C SER A 523 39.67 -29.62 13.73
N THR A 524 38.60 -29.07 14.33
CA THR A 524 37.48 -28.46 13.60
C THR A 524 37.88 -27.12 13.00
N TYR A 525 38.58 -26.30 13.77
CA TYR A 525 39.15 -25.04 13.31
C TYR A 525 40.15 -25.28 12.17
N HIS A 526 41.11 -26.18 12.37
CA HIS A 526 42.05 -26.66 11.36
C HIS A 526 41.34 -27.07 10.06
N ALA A 527 40.27 -27.87 10.15
CA ALA A 527 39.54 -28.34 8.98
C ALA A 527 38.85 -27.22 8.18
N ILE A 528 38.28 -26.21 8.85
CA ILE A 528 37.70 -25.04 8.18
C ILE A 528 38.81 -24.20 7.54
N GLY A 529 39.94 -24.03 8.22
CA GLY A 529 41.15 -23.39 7.66
C GLY A 529 41.67 -24.11 6.41
N TYR A 530 41.84 -25.44 6.49
CA TYR A 530 42.26 -26.31 5.38
C TYR A 530 41.35 -26.15 4.14
N LEU A 531 40.03 -26.05 4.33
CA LEU A 531 39.10 -25.85 3.20
C LEU A 531 39.34 -24.52 2.47
N LEU A 532 39.70 -23.44 3.18
CA LEU A 532 40.12 -22.19 2.54
C LEU A 532 41.48 -22.37 1.83
N ARG A 533 42.46 -22.98 2.51
CA ARG A 533 43.83 -23.17 2.00
C ARG A 533 43.86 -23.96 0.69
N VAL A 534 42.98 -24.95 0.52
CA VAL A 534 42.82 -25.68 -0.75
C VAL A 534 42.56 -24.74 -1.93
N PHE A 535 41.72 -23.69 -1.76
CA PHE A 535 41.47 -22.71 -2.82
C PHE A 535 42.62 -21.73 -3.01
N LEU A 536 43.33 -21.36 -1.93
CA LEU A 536 44.46 -20.42 -2.02
C LEU A 536 45.69 -21.05 -2.68
N ARG A 537 45.90 -22.35 -2.52
CA ARG A 537 47.09 -23.07 -3.01
C ARG A 537 47.39 -22.78 -4.48
N GLY A 538 48.64 -22.44 -4.78
CA GLY A 538 49.20 -22.42 -6.13
C GLY A 538 49.74 -21.05 -6.56
N THR A 539 49.71 -20.79 -7.86
CA THR A 539 50.19 -19.53 -8.45
C THR A 539 49.32 -19.04 -9.60
N ILE A 540 49.42 -17.74 -9.92
CA ILE A 540 48.97 -17.19 -11.21
C ILE A 540 50.17 -16.49 -11.84
N MET A 541 50.63 -17.01 -12.97
CA MET A 541 51.84 -16.54 -13.67
C MET A 541 51.46 -15.91 -15.01
N VAL A 542 52.07 -14.79 -15.39
CA VAL A 542 51.87 -14.21 -16.74
C VAL A 542 53.06 -14.60 -17.61
N ASN A 543 52.81 -15.46 -18.60
CA ASN A 543 53.78 -15.83 -19.62
C ASN A 543 53.39 -15.18 -20.96
N GLU A 544 54.34 -14.53 -21.65
CA GLU A 544 54.16 -13.94 -22.99
C GLU A 544 52.83 -13.17 -23.23
N ASN A 545 52.33 -12.47 -22.20
CA ASN A 545 51.07 -11.69 -22.12
C ASN A 545 49.76 -12.47 -21.83
N TYR A 546 49.79 -13.77 -21.53
CA TYR A 546 48.60 -14.51 -21.08
C TYR A 546 48.77 -15.04 -19.63
N PRO A 547 47.73 -14.97 -18.78
CA PRO A 547 47.76 -15.54 -17.45
C PRO A 547 47.60 -17.07 -17.50
N LEU A 548 48.48 -17.75 -16.78
CA LEU A 548 48.45 -19.18 -16.46
C LEU A 548 48.03 -19.32 -15.01
N THR A 549 46.80 -19.76 -14.80
CA THR A 549 46.22 -20.01 -13.48
C THR A 549 46.51 -21.45 -13.05
N GLN A 550 47.25 -21.62 -11.96
CA GLN A 550 47.57 -22.90 -11.33
C GLN A 550 47.06 -22.92 -9.87
N SER A 551 45.94 -22.25 -9.62
CA SER A 551 45.34 -22.08 -8.29
C SER A 551 43.83 -21.90 -8.42
N ASP A 552 43.07 -22.58 -7.58
CA ASP A 552 41.61 -22.53 -7.57
C ASP A 552 41.08 -21.17 -7.04
N ILE A 553 41.98 -20.27 -6.61
CA ILE A 553 41.63 -18.90 -6.18
C ILE A 553 40.88 -18.12 -7.26
N SER A 554 41.06 -18.47 -8.54
CA SER A 554 40.29 -17.90 -9.66
C SER A 554 38.80 -18.17 -9.61
N GLU A 555 38.37 -19.23 -8.93
CA GLU A 555 36.95 -19.59 -8.80
C GLU A 555 36.23 -18.67 -7.77
N THR A 556 36.99 -17.95 -6.94
CA THR A 556 36.51 -17.19 -5.77
C THR A 556 36.20 -15.71 -6.08
N LYS A 557 35.82 -14.92 -5.05
CA LYS A 557 35.70 -13.44 -5.16
C LYS A 557 37.04 -12.68 -5.10
N MET A 558 38.16 -13.37 -4.87
CA MET A 558 39.49 -12.76 -4.70
C MET A 558 40.19 -12.42 -6.03
N ILE A 559 39.77 -13.02 -7.15
CA ILE A 559 40.29 -12.73 -8.50
C ILE A 559 39.19 -12.10 -9.36
N ASN A 560 39.55 -11.07 -10.12
CA ASN A 560 38.67 -10.47 -11.12
C ASN A 560 38.62 -11.34 -12.37
N VAL A 561 37.46 -11.94 -12.64
CA VAL A 561 37.20 -12.87 -13.76
C VAL A 561 37.51 -12.27 -15.14
N THR A 562 37.44 -10.94 -15.30
CA THR A 562 37.69 -10.27 -16.59
C THR A 562 39.18 -10.06 -16.86
N THR A 563 39.99 -9.83 -15.81
CA THR A 563 41.42 -9.47 -15.96
C THR A 563 42.36 -10.58 -15.50
N ASN A 564 41.86 -11.56 -14.74
CA ASN A 564 42.62 -12.57 -13.98
C ASN A 564 43.60 -11.99 -12.95
N TYR A 565 43.48 -10.70 -12.61
CA TYR A 565 44.24 -10.10 -11.52
C TYR A 565 43.53 -10.29 -10.17
N PRO A 566 44.29 -10.43 -9.08
CA PRO A 566 43.75 -10.30 -7.73
C PRO A 566 43.11 -8.93 -7.51
N VAL A 567 42.11 -8.87 -6.64
CA VAL A 567 41.47 -7.61 -6.23
C VAL A 567 42.42 -6.74 -5.40
N ASP A 568 42.31 -5.42 -5.51
CA ASP A 568 43.23 -4.45 -4.88
C ASP A 568 43.35 -4.62 -3.35
N ALA A 569 42.27 -5.07 -2.70
CA ALA A 569 42.17 -5.31 -1.26
C ALA A 569 42.21 -6.81 -0.91
N LEU A 570 43.01 -7.61 -1.63
CA LEU A 570 43.06 -9.09 -1.53
C LEU A 570 43.08 -9.61 -0.09
N MET A 571 43.91 -9.03 0.78
CA MET A 571 44.02 -9.42 2.20
C MET A 571 42.66 -9.34 2.92
N LYS A 572 41.94 -8.23 2.77
CA LYS A 572 40.59 -8.06 3.35
C LYS A 572 39.60 -9.02 2.68
N THR A 573 39.64 -9.14 1.35
CA THR A 573 38.72 -10.02 0.62
C THR A 573 38.91 -11.50 0.97
N MET A 574 40.12 -11.92 1.36
CA MET A 574 40.38 -13.26 1.89
C MET A 574 39.69 -13.47 3.25
N VAL A 575 39.86 -12.55 4.21
CA VAL A 575 39.14 -12.58 5.49
C VAL A 575 37.62 -12.55 5.26
N ASP A 576 37.12 -11.63 4.43
CA ASP A 576 35.70 -11.56 4.04
C ASP A 576 35.20 -12.86 3.34
N THR A 577 36.09 -13.68 2.77
CA THR A 577 35.72 -14.99 2.19
C THR A 577 35.65 -16.07 3.26
N TYR A 578 36.53 -16.03 4.26
CA TYR A 578 36.49 -16.92 5.41
C TYR A 578 35.26 -16.64 6.30
N ASP A 579 34.91 -15.37 6.47
CA ASP A 579 33.66 -14.94 7.11
C ASP A 579 32.43 -15.56 6.40
N ASP A 580 32.38 -15.50 5.07
CA ASP A 580 31.30 -16.11 4.28
C ASP A 580 31.21 -17.63 4.50
N MET A 581 32.35 -18.31 4.64
CA MET A 581 32.40 -19.74 4.93
C MET A 581 31.80 -20.07 6.30
N LEU A 582 32.13 -19.29 7.34
CA LEU A 582 31.62 -19.47 8.70
C LEU A 582 30.14 -19.17 8.80
N ILE A 583 29.69 -18.07 8.21
CA ILE A 583 28.26 -17.69 8.19
C ILE A 583 27.44 -18.74 7.43
N SER A 584 28.00 -19.35 6.38
CA SER A 584 27.32 -20.42 5.64
C SER A 584 27.01 -21.64 6.51
N LEU A 585 27.78 -21.91 7.58
CA LEU A 585 27.49 -23.01 8.50
C LEU A 585 26.11 -22.86 9.17
N LEU A 586 25.59 -21.64 9.31
CA LEU A 586 24.23 -21.36 9.83
C LEU A 586 23.11 -21.82 8.88
N SER A 587 23.40 -22.14 7.61
CA SER A 587 22.35 -22.42 6.61
C SER A 587 21.76 -23.83 6.71
N GLU A 588 22.43 -24.74 7.42
CA GLU A 588 22.02 -26.14 7.56
C GLU A 588 22.00 -26.56 9.03
N ASN A 589 21.24 -27.63 9.32
CA ASN A 589 21.20 -28.24 10.65
C ASN A 589 22.47 -29.08 10.90
N LEU A 590 23.60 -28.39 11.05
CA LEU A 590 24.88 -28.96 11.48
C LEU A 590 24.89 -29.13 13.00
N GLY A 591 25.72 -30.04 13.53
CA GLY A 591 25.75 -30.35 14.96
C GLY A 591 26.10 -29.16 15.86
N VAL A 592 26.85 -28.18 15.32
CA VAL A 592 27.28 -26.96 16.00
C VAL A 592 26.23 -25.84 15.98
N VAL A 593 25.14 -25.96 15.22
CA VAL A 593 24.14 -24.88 15.06
C VAL A 593 23.07 -24.97 16.14
N THR A 594 22.89 -23.89 16.89
CA THR A 594 21.91 -23.76 17.96
C THR A 594 20.92 -22.62 17.67
N SER A 595 19.97 -22.39 18.57
CA SER A 595 19.02 -21.28 18.46
C SER A 595 18.92 -20.53 19.78
N GLU A 596 19.07 -19.22 19.72
CA GLU A 596 19.08 -18.34 20.87
C GLU A 596 18.04 -17.21 20.77
N SER A 597 17.74 -16.60 21.92
CA SER A 597 16.79 -15.50 22.05
C SER A 597 17.52 -14.16 22.12
N VAL A 598 17.53 -13.41 21.02
CA VAL A 598 18.24 -12.13 20.90
C VAL A 598 17.27 -10.95 20.77
N SER A 599 17.72 -9.75 21.16
CA SER A 599 16.98 -8.54 20.85
C SER A 599 17.06 -8.24 19.35
N CYS A 600 15.92 -7.99 18.72
CA CYS A 600 15.83 -7.78 17.29
C CYS A 600 14.92 -6.60 16.94
N GLN A 601 15.25 -5.91 15.86
CA GLN A 601 14.39 -4.93 15.24
C GLN A 601 13.60 -5.64 14.13
N LYS A 602 12.28 -5.74 14.29
CA LYS A 602 11.38 -6.22 13.23
C LYS A 602 10.85 -5.02 12.45
N SER A 603 10.73 -5.14 11.14
CA SER A 603 10.08 -4.13 10.30
C SER A 603 9.17 -4.73 9.24
N LYS A 604 8.15 -3.98 8.85
CA LYS A 604 7.20 -4.40 7.81
C LYS A 604 6.71 -3.18 7.03
N HIS A 605 6.55 -3.36 5.72
CA HIS A 605 5.85 -2.39 4.89
C HIS A 605 4.35 -2.67 4.95
N GLU A 606 3.57 -1.70 5.41
CA GLU A 606 2.12 -1.77 5.42
C GLU A 606 1.50 -0.47 4.88
N ASN A 607 0.32 -0.61 4.25
CA ASN A 607 -0.45 0.55 3.84
C ASN A 607 -1.00 1.21 5.09
N VAL A 608 -0.70 2.49 5.29
CA VAL A 608 -1.18 3.29 6.44
C VAL A 608 -2.08 4.40 5.91
N TYR A 609 -3.19 4.68 6.59
CA TYR A 609 -4.07 5.80 6.24
C TYR A 609 -3.36 7.14 6.43
N PHE A 610 -3.31 7.95 5.37
CA PHE A 610 -2.81 9.31 5.39
C PHE A 610 -3.96 10.29 5.17
N TYR A 611 -4.16 11.22 6.11
CA TYR A 611 -5.27 12.18 6.09
C TYR A 611 -4.80 13.61 5.76
N GLN A 612 -5.16 14.09 4.57
CA GLN A 612 -4.93 15.46 4.12
C GLN A 612 -6.02 16.40 4.66
N GLN A 613 -5.81 16.89 5.88
CA GLN A 613 -6.79 17.75 6.57
C GLN A 613 -7.16 19.04 5.82
N GLU A 614 -6.20 19.64 5.11
CA GLU A 614 -6.39 20.90 4.39
C GLU A 614 -7.38 20.74 3.22
N SER A 615 -7.18 19.70 2.41
CA SER A 615 -8.02 19.36 1.26
C SER A 615 -9.49 19.18 1.64
N LEU A 616 -9.78 18.55 2.79
CA LEU A 616 -11.15 18.38 3.28
C LEU A 616 -11.77 19.70 3.78
N TRP A 617 -11.02 20.46 4.58
CA TRP A 617 -11.52 21.69 5.20
C TRP A 617 -11.73 22.83 4.22
N ILE A 618 -10.87 22.98 3.20
CA ILE A 618 -11.05 23.99 2.14
C ILE A 618 -12.40 23.79 1.43
N GLY A 619 -12.72 22.54 1.05
CA GLY A 619 -13.99 22.21 0.40
C GLY A 619 -15.20 22.50 1.28
N TYR A 620 -15.17 22.10 2.57
CA TYR A 620 -16.28 22.36 3.48
C TYR A 620 -16.44 23.84 3.86
N ALA A 621 -15.35 24.56 4.10
CA ALA A 621 -15.41 25.98 4.47
C ALA A 621 -16.12 26.82 3.41
N ILE A 622 -15.78 26.61 2.12
CA ILE A 622 -16.42 27.32 1.00
C ILE A 622 -17.94 27.02 0.96
N VAL A 623 -18.32 25.75 1.04
CA VAL A 623 -19.74 25.32 1.01
C VAL A 623 -20.53 25.86 2.20
N ILE A 624 -19.96 25.82 3.41
CA ILE A 624 -20.59 26.32 4.64
C ILE A 624 -20.78 27.85 4.56
N LEU A 625 -19.78 28.60 4.10
CA LEU A 625 -19.86 30.05 3.93
C LEU A 625 -20.92 30.47 2.90
N VAL A 626 -20.97 29.79 1.75
CA VAL A 626 -22.00 30.03 0.71
C VAL A 626 -23.40 29.70 1.24
N THR A 627 -23.55 28.61 2.00
CA THR A 627 -24.84 28.22 2.61
C THR A 627 -25.27 29.21 3.68
N LEU A 628 -24.34 29.69 4.52
CA LEU A 628 -24.60 30.71 5.54
C LEU A 628 -25.07 32.03 4.90
N ALA A 629 -24.41 32.48 3.83
CA ALA A 629 -24.83 33.66 3.08
C ALA A 629 -26.23 33.49 2.46
N ALA A 630 -26.52 32.32 1.88
CA ALA A 630 -27.84 31.99 1.35
C ALA A 630 -28.92 32.00 2.46
N MET A 631 -28.64 31.42 3.62
CA MET A 631 -29.54 31.38 4.78
C MET A 631 -29.85 32.79 5.31
N LEU A 632 -28.84 33.66 5.42
CA LEU A 632 -29.03 35.05 5.82
C LEU A 632 -29.89 35.84 4.81
N ILE A 633 -29.69 35.63 3.51
CA ILE A 633 -30.53 36.21 2.44
C ILE A 633 -31.98 35.68 2.54
N GLY A 634 -32.16 34.38 2.84
CA GLY A 634 -33.46 33.76 3.06
C GLY A 634 -34.19 34.38 4.26
N PHE A 635 -33.54 34.46 5.41
CA PHE A 635 -34.08 35.06 6.63
C PHE A 635 -34.45 36.54 6.45
N TYR A 636 -33.57 37.32 5.80
CA TYR A 636 -33.86 38.70 5.42
C TYR A 636 -35.08 38.82 4.49
N SER A 637 -35.22 37.88 3.54
CA SER A 637 -36.36 37.83 2.63
C SER A 637 -37.65 37.52 3.38
N MET A 638 -37.65 36.59 4.34
CA MET A 638 -38.80 36.31 5.21
C MET A 638 -39.20 37.51 6.06
N TRP A 639 -38.25 38.14 6.76
CA TRP A 639 -38.50 39.27 7.65
C TRP A 639 -39.12 40.48 6.91
N ARG A 640 -38.65 40.74 5.68
CA ARG A 640 -39.21 41.72 4.75
C ARG A 640 -40.59 41.31 4.21
N ASN A 641 -40.78 40.04 3.83
CA ASN A 641 -42.03 39.55 3.23
C ASN A 641 -43.16 39.42 4.26
N GLY A 642 -42.84 39.19 5.53
CA GLY A 642 -43.84 39.02 6.58
C GLY A 642 -44.74 37.80 6.40
N VAL A 643 -44.26 36.76 5.70
CA VAL A 643 -44.88 35.43 5.54
C VAL A 643 -43.78 34.43 5.15
N ALA A 644 -43.75 33.24 5.75
CA ALA A 644 -42.95 32.11 5.25
C ALA A 644 -43.55 31.61 3.92
N SER A 645 -42.77 31.67 2.84
CA SER A 645 -43.25 31.42 1.47
C SER A 645 -42.73 30.08 0.95
N ASP A 646 -43.48 29.41 0.08
CA ASP A 646 -43.12 28.08 -0.45
C ASP A 646 -43.57 27.93 -1.91
N THR A 647 -43.02 26.95 -2.62
CA THR A 647 -43.26 26.72 -4.07
C THR A 647 -44.19 25.54 -4.36
N LEU A 648 -44.74 24.92 -3.32
CA LEU A 648 -45.74 23.86 -3.46
C LEU A 648 -46.96 24.32 -4.26
N PHE A 649 -47.57 23.40 -5.01
CA PHE A 649 -48.76 23.62 -5.82
C PHE A 649 -49.88 24.36 -5.06
N SER A 650 -50.12 24.03 -3.80
CA SER A 650 -51.13 24.67 -2.96
C SER A 650 -50.88 26.17 -2.72
N ARG A 651 -49.62 26.63 -2.74
CA ARG A 651 -49.27 28.05 -2.66
C ARG A 651 -49.48 28.73 -4.00
N ILE A 652 -48.95 28.14 -5.08
CA ILE A 652 -49.10 28.65 -6.45
C ILE A 652 -50.60 28.82 -6.79
N LEU A 653 -51.41 27.79 -6.55
CA LEU A 653 -52.86 27.79 -6.78
C LEU A 653 -53.57 28.98 -6.11
N VAL A 654 -53.27 29.24 -4.84
CA VAL A 654 -53.89 30.36 -4.09
C VAL A 654 -53.42 31.71 -4.64
N THR A 655 -52.14 31.83 -4.99
CA THR A 655 -51.56 33.09 -5.50
C THR A 655 -51.89 33.41 -6.95
N CYS A 656 -52.49 32.48 -7.70
CA CYS A 656 -52.88 32.70 -9.10
C CYS A 656 -54.39 32.92 -9.29
N ARG A 657 -55.18 33.06 -8.21
CA ARG A 657 -56.63 33.35 -8.31
C ARG A 657 -56.83 34.82 -8.67
N ASN A 658 -56.93 35.11 -9.96
CA ASN A 658 -57.18 36.43 -10.51
C ASN A 658 -58.04 36.29 -11.79
N PRO A 659 -59.23 36.92 -11.88
CA PRO A 659 -60.08 36.89 -13.09
C PRO A 659 -59.37 37.34 -14.38
N THR A 660 -58.37 38.21 -14.28
CA THR A 660 -57.55 38.65 -15.42
C THR A 660 -56.62 37.55 -15.90
N LEU A 661 -56.08 36.72 -15.00
CA LEU A 661 -55.32 35.52 -15.37
C LEU A 661 -56.23 34.45 -15.98
N ASP A 662 -57.43 34.25 -15.42
CA ASP A 662 -58.42 33.33 -15.98
C ASP A 662 -58.76 33.72 -17.44
N ARG A 663 -58.96 35.02 -17.72
CA ARG A 663 -59.16 35.56 -19.08
C ARG A 663 -57.93 35.39 -19.98
N LEU A 664 -56.71 35.64 -19.49
CA LEU A 664 -55.46 35.45 -20.24
C LEU A 664 -55.19 33.98 -20.58
N SER A 665 -55.73 33.04 -19.81
CA SER A 665 -55.56 31.59 -20.03
C SER A 665 -56.54 30.97 -21.02
N VAL A 666 -57.52 31.72 -21.53
CA VAL A 666 -58.52 31.22 -22.49
C VAL A 666 -57.81 30.71 -23.75
N GLY A 667 -58.04 29.43 -24.09
CA GLY A 667 -57.35 28.73 -25.18
C GLY A 667 -56.08 27.99 -24.76
N ALA A 668 -55.55 28.25 -23.55
CA ALA A 668 -54.38 27.58 -22.97
C ALA A 668 -54.73 26.72 -21.73
N CYS A 669 -56.02 26.59 -21.38
CA CYS A 669 -56.53 25.97 -20.15
C CYS A 669 -56.07 24.51 -19.89
N LEU A 670 -55.58 23.81 -20.92
CA LEU A 670 -55.08 22.43 -20.81
C LEU A 670 -53.60 22.34 -20.40
N GLY A 671 -52.86 23.46 -20.38
CA GLY A 671 -51.43 23.47 -20.02
C GLY A 671 -50.53 22.72 -21.01
N SER A 672 -50.84 22.77 -22.32
CA SER A 672 -50.09 22.09 -23.37
C SER A 672 -48.68 22.63 -23.56
N ASP A 673 -47.75 21.74 -23.93
CA ASP A 673 -46.39 22.05 -24.37
C ASP A 673 -46.25 21.81 -25.89
N PRO A 674 -45.73 22.74 -26.71
CA PRO A 674 -45.19 24.06 -26.36
C PRO A 674 -46.26 25.02 -25.83
N PHE A 675 -45.94 25.70 -24.72
CA PHE A 675 -46.79 26.73 -24.13
C PHE A 675 -46.88 27.97 -25.04
N PRO A 676 -48.06 28.63 -25.19
CA PRO A 676 -48.23 29.75 -26.12
C PRO A 676 -47.22 30.89 -25.90
N ALA A 677 -46.57 31.32 -26.98
CA ALA A 677 -45.45 32.27 -26.92
C ALA A 677 -45.89 33.67 -26.46
N GLU A 678 -47.11 34.07 -26.79
CA GLU A 678 -47.76 35.31 -26.36
C GLU A 678 -47.92 35.29 -24.84
N LEU A 679 -48.49 34.21 -24.30
CA LEU A 679 -48.78 34.04 -22.89
C LEU A 679 -47.48 33.94 -22.07
N SER A 680 -46.50 33.16 -22.55
CA SER A 680 -45.16 33.05 -21.95
C SER A 680 -44.45 34.40 -21.80
N ARG A 681 -44.69 35.34 -22.73
CA ARG A 681 -44.13 36.70 -22.74
C ARG A 681 -44.95 37.73 -21.95
N THR A 682 -46.12 37.37 -21.39
CA THR A 682 -46.88 38.29 -20.53
C THR A 682 -46.15 38.52 -19.21
N LYS A 683 -46.09 39.78 -18.74
CA LYS A 683 -45.39 40.14 -17.50
C LYS A 683 -46.34 40.22 -16.32
N LEU A 684 -46.09 39.38 -15.33
CA LEU A 684 -46.83 39.33 -14.07
C LEU A 684 -45.99 39.84 -12.91
N ARG A 685 -46.67 40.43 -11.92
CA ARG A 685 -46.13 40.78 -10.60
C ARG A 685 -47.03 40.16 -9.52
N PHE A 686 -46.46 39.75 -8.40
CA PHE A 686 -47.24 39.31 -7.24
C PHE A 686 -47.54 40.53 -6.36
N GLY A 687 -48.80 40.94 -6.25
CA GLY A 687 -49.17 42.21 -5.63
C GLY A 687 -50.63 42.26 -5.18
N VAL A 688 -51.03 43.43 -4.68
CA VAL A 688 -52.42 43.73 -4.33
C VAL A 688 -53.17 44.11 -5.60
N LEU A 689 -54.31 43.47 -5.88
CA LEU A 689 -55.12 43.82 -7.05
C LEU A 689 -55.85 45.16 -6.83
N VAL A 690 -55.84 46.01 -7.87
CA VAL A 690 -56.55 47.28 -7.90
C VAL A 690 -57.91 47.06 -8.55
N GLU A 691 -58.98 47.11 -7.75
CA GLU A 691 -60.34 47.16 -8.27
C GLU A 691 -60.64 48.55 -8.84
N GLU A 692 -60.83 48.63 -10.16
CA GLU A 692 -61.48 49.78 -10.81
C GLU A 692 -62.92 49.91 -10.29
N SER A 693 -63.19 50.96 -9.51
CA SER A 693 -64.56 51.33 -9.18
C SER A 693 -65.15 52.11 -10.34
N GLU A 694 -66.03 51.48 -11.13
CA GLU A 694 -66.98 52.21 -11.96
C GLU A 694 -67.82 53.09 -11.04
N ALA A 695 -67.68 54.40 -11.20
CA ALA A 695 -68.22 55.37 -10.26
C ALA A 695 -69.65 55.77 -10.63
N GLU A 696 -70.66 55.05 -10.14
CA GLU A 696 -72.04 55.54 -10.14
C GLU A 696 -72.84 55.16 -8.86
N ASP A 697 -72.93 56.13 -7.96
CA ASP A 697 -73.90 56.37 -6.86
C ASP A 697 -74.31 55.22 -5.89
N SER A 698 -73.39 54.80 -5.02
CA SER A 698 -73.71 54.07 -3.76
C SER A 698 -73.20 54.80 -2.50
N ARG A 699 -73.93 55.82 -2.05
CA ARG A 699 -73.58 56.63 -0.84
C ARG A 699 -73.53 55.83 0.49
N PHE A 700 -73.89 54.55 0.45
CA PHE A 700 -73.96 53.64 1.59
C PHE A 700 -72.66 52.83 1.82
N GLU A 701 -71.73 52.83 0.86
CA GLU A 701 -70.62 51.86 0.80
C GLU A 701 -69.34 52.31 1.53
N ARG A 702 -69.37 53.46 2.22
CA ARG A 702 -68.22 54.00 2.99
C ARG A 702 -68.07 53.41 4.40
N LEU A 703 -68.91 52.45 4.81
CA LEU A 703 -68.88 51.85 6.15
C LEU A 703 -68.12 50.51 6.23
N PHE A 704 -67.75 49.93 5.09
CA PHE A 704 -67.00 48.67 5.03
C PHE A 704 -65.60 48.91 4.47
N ASP A 705 -64.57 48.75 5.30
CA ASP A 705 -63.15 48.78 4.89
C ASP A 705 -62.93 47.96 3.59
N LYS A 706 -62.25 48.50 2.58
CA LYS A 706 -61.98 47.77 1.33
C LYS A 706 -61.08 46.55 1.62
N VAL A 707 -61.40 45.39 1.04
CA VAL A 707 -60.68 44.12 1.31
C VAL A 707 -59.63 43.89 0.24
N GLU A 708 -58.36 44.15 0.56
CA GLU A 708 -57.27 44.03 -0.41
C GLU A 708 -56.99 42.56 -0.77
N HIS A 709 -57.29 42.13 -2.00
CA HIS A 709 -56.94 40.79 -2.50
C HIS A 709 -55.52 40.77 -3.07
N VAL A 710 -54.77 39.69 -2.81
CA VAL A 710 -53.35 39.54 -3.19
C VAL A 710 -53.20 38.36 -4.15
N SER A 711 -52.69 38.63 -5.35
CA SER A 711 -52.56 37.64 -6.41
C SER A 711 -51.44 38.02 -7.39
N PHE A 712 -51.09 37.09 -8.29
CA PHE A 712 -50.39 37.45 -9.51
C PHE A 712 -51.35 38.20 -10.44
N GLY A 713 -50.86 39.29 -11.03
CA GLY A 713 -51.62 40.09 -11.99
C GLY A 713 -50.69 40.89 -12.88
N THR A 714 -51.26 41.62 -13.83
CA THR A 714 -50.49 42.45 -14.76
C THR A 714 -49.90 43.67 -14.04
N MET A 715 -48.98 44.39 -14.69
CA MET A 715 -48.34 45.57 -14.07
C MET A 715 -49.31 46.71 -13.74
N GLY A 716 -50.36 46.91 -14.54
CA GLY A 716 -51.36 47.95 -14.30
C GLY A 716 -52.39 47.58 -13.22
N GLU A 717 -52.64 46.28 -13.06
CA GLU A 717 -53.63 45.74 -12.12
C GLU A 717 -53.07 45.55 -10.70
N THR A 718 -51.75 45.46 -10.54
CA THR A 718 -51.11 45.14 -9.25
C THR A 718 -50.47 46.36 -8.59
N THR A 719 -50.50 46.43 -7.26
CA THR A 719 -49.73 47.39 -6.44
C THR A 719 -48.87 46.66 -5.37
N GLU A 720 -47.97 47.39 -4.72
CA GLU A 720 -47.02 46.81 -3.76
C GLU A 720 -47.68 46.39 -2.44
N ILE A 721 -47.39 45.17 -1.97
CA ILE A 721 -47.85 44.64 -0.69
C ILE A 721 -47.19 45.41 0.46
N ARG A 722 -47.97 46.17 1.23
CA ARG A 722 -47.53 46.90 2.42
C ARG A 722 -47.65 46.04 3.70
N LYS A 723 -46.65 46.10 4.57
CA LYS A 723 -46.65 45.39 5.86
C LYS A 723 -47.59 46.14 6.82
N GLY A 724 -48.66 45.49 7.26
CA GLY A 724 -49.63 46.04 8.22
C GLY A 724 -51.07 46.13 7.71
N ASN A 725 -51.30 46.16 6.39
CA ASN A 725 -52.65 46.23 5.81
C ASN A 725 -53.51 44.97 6.11
N THR A 726 -54.82 45.09 5.85
CA THR A 726 -55.83 44.04 6.00
C THR A 726 -56.19 43.41 4.66
N TYR A 727 -55.50 42.32 4.33
CA TYR A 727 -55.76 41.54 3.11
C TYR A 727 -56.94 40.57 3.28
N ALA A 728 -57.48 40.09 2.17
CA ALA A 728 -58.60 39.15 2.12
C ALA A 728 -58.41 37.94 3.05
N GLY A 729 -59.45 37.60 3.81
CA GLY A 729 -59.45 36.51 4.81
C GLY A 729 -58.93 36.89 6.21
N LEU A 730 -58.17 37.97 6.38
CA LEU A 730 -57.52 38.33 7.67
C LEU A 730 -58.30 39.37 8.51
N LYS A 731 -59.48 39.77 8.04
CA LYS A 731 -60.07 41.07 8.43
C LYS A 731 -60.98 41.04 9.67
N ARG A 732 -61.68 39.93 9.92
CA ARG A 732 -62.66 39.85 11.03
C ARG A 732 -61.97 39.85 12.40
N TRP A 733 -60.80 39.20 12.50
CA TRP A 733 -60.19 38.84 13.79
C TRP A 733 -59.14 39.81 14.35
N ARG A 734 -58.69 40.85 13.61
CA ARG A 734 -57.72 41.82 14.18
C ARG A 734 -58.38 42.90 15.06
N ARG A 735 -59.70 43.10 14.95
CA ARG A 735 -60.47 43.88 15.95
C ARG A 735 -60.66 43.04 17.21
N ASP A 736 -61.13 41.81 17.04
CA ASP A 736 -61.37 40.87 18.14
C ASP A 736 -60.09 40.57 18.93
N TYR A 737 -58.92 40.38 18.28
CA TYR A 737 -57.67 40.15 19.03
C TYR A 737 -57.25 41.35 19.88
N ARG A 738 -57.49 42.59 19.43
CA ARG A 738 -57.25 43.79 20.26
C ARG A 738 -58.27 43.94 21.37
N ALA A 739 -59.55 43.62 21.10
CA ALA A 739 -60.59 43.64 22.12
C ALA A 739 -60.31 42.59 23.21
N ILE A 740 -59.86 41.39 22.83
CA ILE A 740 -59.43 40.32 23.74
C ILE A 740 -58.13 40.69 24.48
N GLU A 741 -57.21 41.40 23.83
CA GLU A 741 -55.98 41.90 24.47
C GLU A 741 -56.27 43.03 25.47
N GLU A 742 -57.21 43.95 25.17
CA GLU A 742 -57.72 44.97 26.09
C GLU A 742 -58.58 44.37 27.23
N GLU A 743 -59.44 43.38 26.94
CA GLU A 743 -60.26 42.66 27.92
C GLU A 743 -59.41 41.82 28.87
N ASN A 744 -58.37 41.12 28.37
CA ASN A 744 -57.39 40.44 29.22
C ASN A 744 -56.54 41.42 30.04
N HIS A 745 -56.21 42.60 29.51
CA HIS A 745 -55.47 43.63 30.26
C HIS A 745 -56.31 44.26 31.38
N LEU A 746 -57.64 44.29 31.23
CA LEU A 746 -58.58 44.71 32.28
C LEU A 746 -58.81 43.59 33.31
N LEU A 747 -58.97 42.34 32.86
CA LEU A 747 -59.13 41.17 33.75
C LEU A 747 -57.87 40.87 34.59
N GLN A 748 -56.68 41.28 34.16
CA GLN A 748 -55.44 41.17 34.95
C GLN A 748 -55.28 42.25 36.04
N ILE A 749 -56.21 43.22 36.15
CA ILE A 749 -56.15 44.27 37.18
C ILE A 749 -57.05 43.94 38.40
N ASP A 750 -58.10 43.14 38.22
CA ASP A 750 -59.12 42.85 39.25
C ASP A 750 -59.10 41.39 39.78
N GLY A 751 -58.02 40.64 39.57
CA GLY A 751 -57.98 39.18 39.78
C GLY A 751 -56.74 38.61 40.49
N GLU A 752 -56.49 39.00 41.74
CA GLU A 752 -55.46 38.39 42.61
C GLU A 752 -56.07 37.92 43.95
N GLN A 753 -56.64 36.71 43.99
CA GLN A 753 -56.83 35.93 45.23
C GLN A 753 -57.21 34.46 44.93
N ASP A 754 -56.58 33.52 45.65
CA ASP A 754 -56.94 32.12 45.96
C ASP A 754 -57.12 31.07 44.83
N ASP A 755 -56.01 30.38 44.57
CA ASP A 755 -55.75 28.95 44.89
C ASP A 755 -56.63 27.77 44.37
N ASP A 756 -55.85 26.76 43.96
CA ASP A 756 -56.02 25.31 44.11
C ASP A 756 -56.64 24.36 43.04
N GLU A 757 -55.84 23.28 42.85
CA GLU A 757 -56.11 21.92 42.40
C GLU A 757 -56.34 21.48 40.92
N PHE A 758 -55.48 20.50 40.55
CA PHE A 758 -55.70 19.31 39.72
C PHE A 758 -55.82 19.36 38.17
N TYR A 759 -54.73 18.94 37.53
CA TYR A 759 -54.70 18.09 36.32
C TYR A 759 -55.50 16.76 36.55
N PRO A 760 -55.89 15.94 35.53
CA PRO A 760 -55.30 15.84 34.18
C PRO A 760 -56.27 15.59 32.99
N ALA A 761 -55.65 15.38 31.82
CA ALA A 761 -56.00 14.39 30.78
C ALA A 761 -56.80 14.79 29.52
N MET A 762 -56.05 14.74 28.41
CA MET A 762 -56.32 13.97 27.17
C MET A 762 -57.16 14.51 25.99
N GLU A 763 -56.57 14.22 24.83
CA GLU A 763 -57.14 13.84 23.52
C GLU A 763 -57.66 14.87 22.50
N LYS A 764 -57.02 14.78 21.32
CA LYS A 764 -57.58 14.93 19.95
C LYS A 764 -58.19 16.30 19.57
N LEU A 765 -57.35 17.14 18.96
CA LEU A 765 -57.27 17.30 17.49
C LEU A 765 -56.10 18.18 17.04
#